data_AF-A0A7W7CMB3-F1
#
_entry.id   AF-A0A7W7CMB3-F1
#
_cell.length_a   1.000
_cell.length_b   1.000
_cell.length_c   1.000
_cell.angle_alpha   90.00
_cell.angle_beta   90.00
_cell.angle_gamma   90.00
#
_symmetry.space_group_name_H-M   'P 1'
#
loop_
_entity.id
_entity.type
_entity.pdbx_description
1 polymer ?
#
loop_
_entity_poly.entity_id
_entity_poly.type
_entity_poly.pdbx_seq_one_letter_code
_entity_poly.pdbx_strand_id
1 'polypeptide(L)'
;MFAGLDDIDWESLEHAYGSAEDVPGWVRGLVDPDPAVREESLDALYGAVHHQGDVYDSTVAAVPFLTEALTTPGAPGRDGIAQLLTSVADLAGWPDEADLPDERRVAMRGLAARAHALAVAAAPALSALADDPDPGVRGAAPKLLAALGVDGLDSLLIGLLGTEDDPAARMALFDALGSMELGDDAVARLLGLVGSAPASTGLAALIAVARSAPERAPLAGAAGLIERAYAEDGAAVEPEGFHTDTVIGSLRVMRERMEQGRRAPHCSRMVEDLTDALGPRVADRIAIVTPLLASPHDDLAGDALWAVNKLIEGWRGDYRQAVSEVAGFLERSPQLAERAAGMLPRWGPVAAPAAEAVARRVADLDAQPWRDGLPRWVIPYGTDLPGLHPHVGTLGELGDERVLPLLLTALRLPRRPRNLGALLARFPGHADRIMAAVPDPDWSSLYAALRVFGPAAAPAVPGLLAAPLQDWSAVTLGRIGPAATEALPALRLAARGDDARLAVAAAGALWRIDRSPEALAVLTAHLDGPAATAAFAEVAAMGPAAAAAAPLIATYVDVPDQHWWTPVAAVLALWHLTGEAGRVAPVLTAAWHGNRRLRVAIAEAATGPLADALGPLLRAEASAVRRFNASPGSWSSNQVAEDERLLALCRA
;
A
#
# COMPACT_ATOMS: atom_id res chain seq x y z
N MET A 1 33.52 30.28 -7.52
CA MET A 1 32.36 29.43 -7.32
C MET A 1 31.14 30.33 -7.25
N PHE A 2 30.11 30.04 -8.04
CA PHE A 2 28.83 30.75 -8.12
C PHE A 2 28.89 32.17 -8.71
N ALA A 3 29.75 32.37 -9.71
CA ALA A 3 29.79 33.64 -10.42
C ALA A 3 28.45 33.90 -11.15
N GLY A 4 27.83 35.05 -10.91
CA GLY A 4 26.54 35.42 -11.49
C GLY A 4 25.31 34.95 -10.71
N LEU A 5 25.48 34.29 -9.55
CA LEU A 5 24.35 33.84 -8.72
C LEU A 5 23.52 35.02 -8.21
N ASP A 6 24.16 36.10 -7.78
CA ASP A 6 23.49 37.30 -7.26
C ASP A 6 23.01 38.25 -8.37
N ASP A 7 23.34 37.97 -9.63
CA ASP A 7 22.92 38.79 -10.78
C ASP A 7 21.51 38.41 -11.27
N ILE A 8 20.96 37.30 -10.79
CA ILE A 8 19.61 36.82 -11.11
C ILE A 8 18.62 37.47 -10.14
N ASP A 9 17.51 37.98 -10.68
CA ASP A 9 16.39 38.50 -9.89
C ASP A 9 15.57 37.33 -9.32
N TRP A 10 16.09 36.67 -8.29
CA TRP A 10 15.47 35.51 -7.63
C TRP A 10 14.12 35.83 -6.99
N GLU A 11 13.91 37.08 -6.58
CA GLU A 11 12.63 37.53 -6.03
C GLU A 11 11.49 37.38 -7.07
N SER A 12 11.81 37.59 -8.35
CA SER A 12 10.89 37.46 -9.49
C SER A 12 10.62 36.02 -9.95
N LEU A 13 11.45 35.07 -9.53
CA LEU A 13 11.28 33.65 -9.85
C LEU A 13 10.44 32.96 -8.77
N GLU A 14 9.84 31.83 -9.09
CA GLU A 14 8.99 31.08 -8.17
C GLU A 14 9.54 29.67 -7.88
N HIS A 15 9.16 29.13 -6.73
CA HIS A 15 9.25 27.72 -6.38
C HIS A 15 7.95 27.28 -5.69
N ALA A 16 7.91 26.07 -5.11
CA ALA A 16 6.67 25.48 -4.58
C ALA A 16 5.93 26.28 -3.48
N TYR A 17 6.58 27.28 -2.90
CA TYR A 17 6.07 28.05 -1.76
C TYR A 17 6.04 29.56 -2.01
N GLY A 18 6.27 30.01 -3.25
CA GLY A 18 6.28 31.43 -3.63
C GLY A 18 7.63 31.86 -4.20
N SER A 19 8.07 33.06 -3.82
CA SER A 19 9.30 33.68 -4.31
C SER A 19 10.54 32.83 -4.05
N ALA A 20 11.51 32.86 -4.97
CA ALA A 20 12.75 32.09 -4.89
C ALA A 20 13.94 32.86 -4.26
N GLU A 21 13.69 33.94 -3.51
CA GLU A 21 14.73 34.77 -2.88
C GLU A 21 15.69 33.98 -1.95
N ASP A 22 15.23 32.87 -1.39
CA ASP A 22 16.02 32.00 -0.51
C ASP A 22 17.01 31.08 -1.26
N VAL A 23 16.77 30.82 -2.56
CA VAL A 23 17.51 29.83 -3.36
C VAL A 23 19.03 30.10 -3.40
N PRO A 24 19.52 31.34 -3.54
CA PRO A 24 20.95 31.63 -3.45
C PRO A 24 21.60 31.23 -2.13
N GLY A 25 20.84 31.28 -1.03
CA GLY A 25 21.29 30.82 0.28
C GLY A 25 21.50 29.31 0.28
N TRP A 26 20.51 28.56 -0.20
CA TRP A 26 20.58 27.10 -0.29
C TRP A 26 21.65 26.62 -1.26
N VAL A 27 21.82 27.26 -2.43
CA VAL A 27 22.87 26.91 -3.40
C VAL A 27 24.27 27.04 -2.78
N ARG A 28 24.52 28.08 -1.98
CA ARG A 28 25.79 28.24 -1.26
C ARG A 28 25.95 27.19 -0.15
N GLY A 29 24.86 26.89 0.55
CA GLY A 29 24.84 25.90 1.63
C GLY A 29 25.16 24.47 1.17
N LEU A 30 24.95 24.13 -0.10
CA LEU A 30 25.32 22.82 -0.67
C LEU A 30 26.81 22.47 -0.56
N VAL A 31 27.68 23.48 -0.50
CA VAL A 31 29.14 23.30 -0.41
C VAL A 31 29.70 23.77 0.94
N ASP A 32 28.84 23.97 1.93
CA ASP A 32 29.26 24.38 3.28
C ASP A 32 30.13 23.29 3.93
N PRO A 33 31.18 23.65 4.70
CA PRO A 33 31.96 22.66 5.45
C PRO A 33 31.12 21.84 6.44
N ASP A 34 30.03 22.40 6.99
CA ASP A 34 29.13 21.71 7.91
C ASP A 34 28.18 20.76 7.16
N PRO A 35 28.25 19.43 7.40
CA PRO A 35 27.34 18.47 6.77
C PRO A 35 25.85 18.73 7.10
N ALA A 36 25.53 19.29 8.26
CA ALA A 36 24.14 19.60 8.62
C ALA A 36 23.58 20.71 7.71
N VAL A 37 24.37 21.75 7.44
CA VAL A 37 23.99 22.85 6.53
C VAL A 37 23.81 22.35 5.10
N ARG A 38 24.67 21.42 4.65
CA ARG A 38 24.52 20.79 3.32
C ARG A 38 23.23 19.99 3.22
N GLU A 39 22.92 19.18 4.23
CA GLU A 39 21.71 18.35 4.29
C GLU A 39 20.44 19.21 4.33
N GLU A 40 20.41 20.27 5.13
CA GLU A 40 19.30 21.24 5.17
C GLU A 40 19.11 21.97 3.85
N SER A 41 20.20 22.39 3.21
CA SER A 41 20.15 23.08 1.92
C SER A 41 19.68 22.16 0.79
N LEU A 42 20.12 20.90 0.80
CA LEU A 42 19.70 19.89 -0.15
C LEU A 42 18.21 19.57 0.02
N ASP A 43 17.75 19.39 1.26
CA ASP A 43 16.34 19.13 1.58
C ASP A 43 15.45 20.32 1.17
N ALA A 44 15.89 21.55 1.43
CA ALA A 44 15.19 22.76 1.00
C ALA A 44 15.06 22.83 -0.54
N LEU A 45 16.13 22.50 -1.29
CA LEU A 45 16.08 22.49 -2.75
C LEU A 45 15.14 21.38 -3.30
N TYR A 46 15.17 20.17 -2.73
CA TYR A 46 14.18 19.14 -3.09
C TYR A 46 12.75 19.56 -2.72
N GLY A 47 12.58 20.16 -1.55
CA GLY A 47 11.28 20.56 -1.00
C GLY A 47 10.67 21.80 -1.66
N ALA A 48 11.48 22.70 -2.22
CA ALA A 48 11.01 23.95 -2.81
C ALA A 48 11.23 23.96 -4.33
N VAL A 49 12.47 23.79 -4.77
CA VAL A 49 12.91 23.98 -6.16
C VAL A 49 12.59 22.76 -7.04
N HIS A 50 12.43 21.57 -6.48
CA HIS A 50 12.00 20.38 -7.22
C HIS A 50 10.92 19.56 -6.49
N HIS A 51 9.94 20.28 -5.95
CA HIS A 51 8.92 19.71 -5.07
C HIS A 51 8.06 18.65 -5.80
N GLN A 52 8.15 17.41 -5.34
CA GLN A 52 7.37 16.26 -5.86
C GLN A 52 7.51 16.07 -7.39
N GLY A 53 8.68 16.40 -7.95
CA GLY A 53 8.94 16.29 -9.38
C GLY A 53 8.50 17.50 -10.21
N ASP A 54 7.85 18.51 -9.60
CA ASP A 54 7.51 19.75 -10.30
C ASP A 54 8.78 20.56 -10.61
N VAL A 55 8.73 21.32 -11.71
CA VAL A 55 9.83 22.14 -12.21
C VAL A 55 9.36 23.58 -12.38
N TYR A 56 10.14 24.51 -11.85
CA TYR A 56 9.90 25.95 -11.81
C TYR A 56 10.97 26.70 -12.61
N ASP A 57 10.77 27.99 -12.83
CA ASP A 57 11.78 28.85 -13.43
C ASP A 57 13.04 28.97 -12.54
N SER A 58 12.87 28.97 -11.21
CA SER A 58 13.98 28.88 -10.26
C SER A 58 14.75 27.55 -10.35
N THR A 59 14.09 26.44 -10.69
CA THR A 59 14.76 25.15 -10.97
C THR A 59 15.69 25.28 -12.16
N VAL A 60 15.21 25.86 -13.26
CA VAL A 60 16.01 26.06 -14.47
C VAL A 60 17.18 27.01 -14.18
N ALA A 61 16.94 28.08 -13.42
CA ALA A 61 17.96 29.05 -13.03
C ALA A 61 19.05 28.45 -12.14
N ALA A 62 18.72 27.45 -11.32
CA ALA A 62 19.68 26.79 -10.41
C ALA A 62 20.64 25.83 -11.14
N VAL A 63 20.25 25.22 -12.27
CA VAL A 63 21.04 24.17 -12.98
C VAL A 63 22.50 24.53 -13.23
N PRO A 64 22.84 25.73 -13.76
CA PRO A 64 24.24 26.09 -14.00
C PRO A 64 25.09 26.10 -12.73
N PHE A 65 24.53 26.56 -11.60
CA PHE A 65 25.23 26.62 -10.32
C PHE A 65 25.37 25.25 -9.67
N LEU A 66 24.35 24.39 -9.78
CA LEU A 66 24.43 22.99 -9.37
C LEU A 66 25.54 22.25 -10.15
N THR A 67 25.63 22.51 -11.45
CA THR A 67 26.67 21.95 -12.31
C THR A 67 28.05 22.49 -11.95
N GLU A 68 28.19 23.80 -11.68
CA GLU A 68 29.46 24.38 -11.24
C GLU A 68 29.93 23.77 -9.91
N ALA A 69 29.05 23.65 -8.91
CA ALA A 69 29.38 23.02 -7.63
C ALA A 69 29.76 21.55 -7.81
N LEU A 70 28.99 20.81 -8.60
CA LEU A 70 29.23 19.40 -8.88
C LEU A 70 30.55 19.15 -9.63
N THR A 71 30.93 20.04 -10.54
CA THR A 71 32.16 19.88 -11.35
C THR A 71 33.38 20.54 -10.72
N THR A 72 33.25 21.23 -9.60
CA THR A 72 34.39 21.80 -8.88
C THR A 72 35.12 20.72 -8.09
N PRO A 73 36.40 20.42 -8.41
CA PRO A 73 37.15 19.36 -7.71
C PRO A 73 37.29 19.63 -6.22
N GLY A 74 36.98 18.62 -5.40
CA GLY A 74 37.14 18.68 -3.94
C GLY A 74 36.09 19.50 -3.18
N ALA A 75 35.05 20.02 -3.83
CA ALA A 75 33.90 20.59 -3.13
C ALA A 75 33.15 19.49 -2.34
N PRO A 76 32.65 19.77 -1.11
CA PRO A 76 31.90 18.79 -0.34
C PRO A 76 30.47 18.61 -0.88
N GLY A 77 29.83 17.49 -0.56
CA GLY A 77 28.40 17.23 -0.86
C GLY A 77 28.05 16.98 -2.33
N ARG A 78 29.06 16.79 -3.19
CA ARG A 78 28.89 16.65 -4.65
C ARG A 78 28.00 15.47 -5.05
N ASP A 79 28.01 14.39 -4.30
CA ASP A 79 27.14 13.23 -4.48
C ASP A 79 25.64 13.58 -4.34
N GLY A 80 25.28 14.36 -3.32
CA GLY A 80 23.91 14.85 -3.13
C GLY A 80 23.48 15.81 -4.24
N ILE A 81 24.38 16.68 -4.69
CA ILE A 81 24.14 17.60 -5.82
C ILE A 81 23.90 16.83 -7.12
N ALA A 82 24.69 15.78 -7.38
CA ALA A 82 24.50 14.90 -8.54
C ALA A 82 23.13 14.21 -8.52
N GLN A 83 22.67 13.75 -7.36
CA GLN A 83 21.34 13.15 -7.22
C GLN A 83 20.23 14.17 -7.50
N LEU A 84 20.34 15.39 -6.96
CA LEU A 84 19.38 16.47 -7.23
C LEU A 84 19.35 16.82 -8.72
N LEU A 85 20.52 16.98 -9.33
CA LEU A 85 20.62 17.29 -10.76
C LEU A 85 20.07 16.15 -11.63
N THR A 86 20.25 14.89 -11.22
CA THR A 86 19.64 13.74 -11.89
C THR A 86 18.12 13.85 -11.90
N SER A 87 17.51 14.14 -10.75
CA SER A 87 16.06 14.31 -10.63
C SER A 87 15.53 15.47 -11.48
N VAL A 88 16.27 16.59 -11.52
CA VAL A 88 15.92 17.78 -12.32
C VAL A 88 16.07 17.54 -13.82
N ALA A 89 17.10 16.78 -14.22
CA ALA A 89 17.44 16.56 -15.62
C ALA A 89 16.72 15.35 -16.24
N ASP A 90 16.01 14.52 -15.47
CA ASP A 90 15.29 13.36 -15.99
C ASP A 90 14.02 13.77 -16.75
N LEU A 91 14.16 13.98 -18.06
CA LEU A 91 13.05 14.29 -18.96
C LEU A 91 12.25 13.03 -19.34
N ALA A 92 12.86 11.84 -19.26
CA ALA A 92 12.21 10.59 -19.63
C ALA A 92 11.03 10.26 -18.70
N GLY A 93 11.07 10.73 -17.46
CA GLY A 93 9.96 10.63 -16.50
C GLY A 93 8.73 11.50 -16.81
N TRP A 94 8.81 12.44 -17.75
CA TRP A 94 7.68 13.33 -18.08
C TRP A 94 6.80 12.77 -19.22
N PRO A 95 5.46 12.77 -19.09
CA PRO A 95 4.54 12.40 -20.17
C PRO A 95 4.68 13.32 -21.38
N ASP A 96 4.38 12.81 -22.58
CA ASP A 96 4.31 13.62 -23.78
C ASP A 96 3.28 14.75 -23.65
N GLU A 97 3.55 15.88 -24.31
CA GLU A 97 2.72 17.08 -24.18
C GLU A 97 1.24 16.82 -24.50
N ALA A 98 0.97 15.94 -25.47
CA ALA A 98 -0.37 15.54 -25.87
C ALA A 98 -1.15 14.80 -24.77
N ASP A 99 -0.46 14.21 -23.80
CA ASP A 99 -1.05 13.43 -22.71
C ASP A 99 -1.17 14.23 -21.40
N LEU A 100 -0.75 15.51 -21.41
CA LEU A 100 -0.81 16.36 -20.21
C LEU A 100 -2.22 16.92 -20.00
N PRO A 101 -2.70 16.97 -18.74
CA PRO A 101 -4.10 17.27 -18.44
C PRO A 101 -4.47 18.76 -18.57
N ASP A 102 -3.48 19.65 -18.53
CA ASP A 102 -3.69 21.10 -18.51
C ASP A 102 -2.45 21.89 -18.99
N GLU A 103 -2.66 23.17 -19.30
CA GLU A 103 -1.62 24.09 -19.77
C GLU A 103 -0.50 24.31 -18.74
N ARG A 104 -0.79 24.18 -17.44
CA ARG A 104 0.22 24.34 -16.38
C ARG A 104 1.23 23.20 -16.43
N ARG A 105 0.78 21.96 -16.61
CA ARG A 105 1.64 20.80 -16.78
C ARG A 105 2.45 20.89 -18.07
N VAL A 106 1.87 21.42 -19.15
CA VAL A 106 2.61 21.70 -20.40
C VAL A 106 3.74 22.69 -20.16
N ALA A 107 3.47 23.81 -19.47
CA ALA A 107 4.49 24.80 -19.12
C ALA A 107 5.62 24.19 -18.26
N MET A 108 5.27 23.37 -17.26
CA MET A 108 6.25 22.66 -16.42
C MET A 108 7.12 21.70 -17.24
N ARG A 109 6.55 20.92 -18.18
CA ARG A 109 7.34 20.07 -19.09
C ARG A 109 8.31 20.91 -19.92
N GLY A 110 7.88 22.08 -20.39
CA GLY A 110 8.75 23.03 -21.10
C GLY A 110 9.94 23.50 -20.25
N LEU A 111 9.71 23.76 -18.96
CA LEU A 111 10.78 24.08 -18.01
C LEU A 111 11.70 22.88 -17.76
N ALA A 112 11.15 21.68 -17.58
CA ALA A 112 11.92 20.45 -17.43
C ALA A 112 12.82 20.20 -18.66
N ALA A 113 12.30 20.39 -19.87
CA ALA A 113 13.08 20.26 -21.10
C ALA A 113 14.22 21.29 -21.18
N ARG A 114 14.01 22.52 -20.69
CA ARG A 114 15.08 23.53 -20.59
C ARG A 114 16.14 23.15 -19.57
N ALA A 115 15.74 22.67 -18.39
CA ALA A 115 16.66 22.19 -17.36
C ALA A 115 17.50 21.00 -17.87
N HIS A 116 16.85 20.03 -18.51
CA HIS A 116 17.50 18.90 -19.18
C HIS A 116 18.51 19.39 -20.24
N ALA A 117 18.11 20.32 -21.13
CA ALA A 117 19.01 20.84 -22.16
C ALA A 117 20.25 21.55 -21.59
N LEU A 118 20.11 22.28 -20.47
CA LEU A 118 21.25 22.88 -19.76
C LEU A 118 22.19 21.82 -19.19
N ALA A 119 21.65 20.77 -18.59
CA ALA A 119 22.44 19.66 -18.06
C ALA A 119 23.14 18.86 -19.18
N VAL A 120 22.46 18.63 -20.31
CA VAL A 120 23.03 18.00 -21.51
C VAL A 120 24.15 18.86 -22.11
N ALA A 121 24.01 20.18 -22.13
CA ALA A 121 25.07 21.08 -22.57
C ALA A 121 26.33 20.96 -21.68
N ALA A 122 26.17 20.57 -20.42
CA ALA A 122 27.26 20.29 -19.48
C ALA A 122 27.74 18.82 -19.52
N ALA A 123 27.15 17.95 -20.34
CA ALA A 123 27.46 16.51 -20.37
C ALA A 123 28.95 16.21 -20.47
N PRO A 124 29.78 16.89 -21.29
CA PRO A 124 31.23 16.62 -21.33
C PRO A 124 31.94 16.78 -19.98
N ALA A 125 31.54 17.77 -19.17
CA ALA A 125 32.08 17.96 -17.83
C ALA A 125 31.51 16.94 -16.83
N LEU A 126 30.22 16.60 -16.97
CA LEU A 126 29.54 15.62 -16.11
C LEU A 126 30.02 14.18 -16.39
N SER A 127 30.42 13.85 -17.61
CA SER A 127 31.00 12.54 -17.95
C SER A 127 32.32 12.28 -17.23
N ALA A 128 33.10 13.32 -16.93
CA ALA A 128 34.35 13.17 -16.18
C ALA A 128 34.13 12.72 -14.72
N LEU A 129 32.91 12.86 -14.20
CA LEU A 129 32.55 12.43 -12.84
C LEU A 129 32.60 10.90 -12.67
N ALA A 130 32.52 10.14 -13.77
CA ALA A 130 32.65 8.69 -13.74
C ALA A 130 34.03 8.21 -13.25
N ASP A 131 35.07 9.04 -13.41
CA ASP A 131 36.44 8.78 -12.97
C ASP A 131 36.86 9.65 -11.77
N ASP A 132 35.90 10.25 -11.05
CA ASP A 132 36.17 11.15 -9.93
C ASP A 132 36.91 10.43 -8.78
N PRO A 133 37.87 11.06 -8.08
CA PRO A 133 38.52 10.43 -6.92
C PRO A 133 37.53 10.09 -5.79
N ASP A 134 36.42 10.81 -5.66
CA ASP A 134 35.39 10.56 -4.66
C ASP A 134 34.45 9.42 -5.10
N PRO A 135 34.39 8.27 -4.39
CA PRO A 135 33.49 7.18 -4.73
C PRO A 135 32.00 7.56 -4.64
N GLY A 136 31.61 8.51 -3.79
CA GLY A 136 30.23 9.00 -3.74
C GLY A 136 29.82 9.69 -5.03
N VAL A 137 30.72 10.47 -5.62
CA VAL A 137 30.53 11.13 -6.91
C VAL A 137 30.51 10.11 -8.04
N ARG A 138 31.47 9.17 -8.07
CA ARG A 138 31.45 8.06 -9.04
C ARG A 138 30.18 7.22 -8.94
N GLY A 139 29.63 7.03 -7.74
CA GLY A 139 28.37 6.33 -7.52
C GLY A 139 27.15 7.10 -8.03
N ALA A 140 27.14 8.43 -7.94
CA ALA A 140 26.02 9.24 -8.42
C ALA A 140 26.04 9.48 -9.95
N ALA A 141 27.22 9.49 -10.56
CA ALA A 141 27.40 9.81 -11.98
C ALA A 141 26.62 8.90 -12.97
N PRO A 142 26.55 7.56 -12.80
CA PRO A 142 25.88 6.67 -13.75
C PRO A 142 24.40 7.03 -13.98
N LYS A 143 23.65 7.31 -12.92
CA LYS A 143 22.23 7.69 -13.03
C LYS A 143 22.06 9.06 -13.68
N LEU A 144 22.94 10.01 -13.36
CA LEU A 144 22.96 11.32 -14.01
C LEU A 144 23.20 11.16 -15.51
N LEU A 145 24.22 10.41 -15.92
CA LEU A 145 24.54 10.18 -17.33
C LEU A 145 23.40 9.46 -18.07
N ALA A 146 22.69 8.55 -17.40
CA ALA A 146 21.50 7.92 -17.95
C ALA A 146 20.37 8.93 -18.17
N ALA A 147 20.11 9.81 -17.20
CA ALA A 147 19.11 10.88 -17.32
C ALA A 147 19.44 11.88 -18.44
N LEU A 148 20.73 12.07 -18.76
CA LEU A 148 21.18 12.91 -19.88
C LEU A 148 21.08 12.23 -21.26
N GLY A 149 20.81 10.92 -21.31
CA GLY A 149 20.71 10.17 -22.57
C GLY A 149 22.05 10.06 -23.32
N VAL A 150 23.16 9.83 -22.60
CA VAL A 150 24.48 9.67 -23.23
C VAL A 150 24.53 8.42 -24.11
N ASP A 151 24.92 8.58 -25.37
CA ASP A 151 25.07 7.48 -26.32
C ASP A 151 26.15 6.45 -25.88
N GLY A 152 25.85 5.16 -26.00
CA GLY A 152 26.78 4.08 -25.66
C GLY A 152 27.10 3.94 -24.16
N LEU A 153 26.24 4.52 -23.31
CA LEU A 153 26.43 4.52 -21.86
C LEU A 153 26.48 3.10 -21.27
N ASP A 154 25.70 2.15 -21.78
CA ASP A 154 25.72 0.76 -21.30
C ASP A 154 27.14 0.14 -21.38
N SER A 155 27.83 0.33 -22.50
CA SER A 155 29.18 -0.14 -22.75
C SER A 155 30.20 0.58 -21.86
N LEU A 156 30.01 1.88 -21.62
CA LEU A 156 30.82 2.66 -20.69
C LEU A 156 30.67 2.12 -19.26
N LEU A 157 29.45 1.98 -18.75
CA LEU A 157 29.18 1.51 -17.39
C LEU A 157 29.69 0.07 -17.18
N ILE A 158 29.54 -0.80 -18.18
CA ILE A 158 30.11 -2.16 -18.15
C ILE A 158 31.65 -2.13 -18.11
N GLY A 159 32.28 -1.18 -18.81
CA GLY A 159 33.72 -0.96 -18.74
C GLY A 159 34.16 -0.54 -17.33
N LEU A 160 33.46 0.44 -16.75
CA LEU A 160 33.73 0.95 -15.40
C LEU A 160 33.55 -0.11 -14.32
N LEU A 161 32.57 -1.00 -14.46
CA LEU A 161 32.37 -2.13 -13.54
C LEU A 161 33.61 -3.03 -13.42
N GLY A 162 34.42 -3.15 -14.48
CA GLY A 162 35.64 -3.95 -14.47
C GLY A 162 36.81 -3.33 -13.69
N THR A 163 36.72 -2.04 -13.38
CA THR A 163 37.80 -1.27 -12.73
C THR A 163 37.37 -0.62 -11.41
N GLU A 164 36.07 -0.52 -11.11
CA GLU A 164 35.59 0.08 -9.88
C GLU A 164 35.87 -0.85 -8.69
N ASP A 165 36.60 -0.33 -7.70
CA ASP A 165 36.98 -1.04 -6.48
C ASP A 165 36.04 -0.75 -5.31
N ASP A 166 35.41 0.43 -5.28
CA ASP A 166 34.49 0.84 -4.22
C ASP A 166 33.15 0.08 -4.30
N PRO A 167 32.73 -0.61 -3.23
CA PRO A 167 31.50 -1.41 -3.26
C PRO A 167 30.22 -0.59 -3.51
N ALA A 168 30.14 0.64 -2.98
CA ALA A 168 28.95 1.48 -3.11
C ALA A 168 28.85 2.06 -4.52
N ALA A 169 29.96 2.57 -5.07
CA ALA A 169 30.01 3.03 -6.46
C ALA A 169 29.71 1.88 -7.43
N ARG A 170 30.25 0.68 -7.18
CA ARG A 170 29.96 -0.51 -7.98
C ARG A 170 28.48 -0.90 -7.94
N MET A 171 27.83 -0.82 -6.79
CA MET A 171 26.39 -1.07 -6.68
C MET A 171 25.58 -0.06 -7.49
N ALA A 172 25.97 1.22 -7.45
CA ALA A 172 25.29 2.26 -8.20
C ALA A 172 25.41 2.08 -9.73
N LEU A 173 26.52 1.52 -10.22
CA LEU A 173 26.67 1.09 -11.62
C LEU A 173 25.66 0.00 -11.99
N PHE A 174 25.47 -1.02 -11.15
CA PHE A 174 24.45 -2.05 -11.38
C PHE A 174 23.03 -1.48 -11.36
N ASP A 175 22.74 -0.57 -10.43
CA ASP A 175 21.45 0.13 -10.37
C ASP A 175 21.16 0.91 -11.65
N ALA A 176 22.15 1.67 -12.16
CA ALA A 176 22.02 2.41 -13.41
C ALA A 176 21.79 1.47 -14.59
N LEU A 177 22.60 0.43 -14.75
CA LEU A 177 22.42 -0.59 -15.79
C LEU A 177 21.04 -1.27 -15.72
N GLY A 178 20.54 -1.54 -14.52
CA GLY A 178 19.21 -2.13 -14.33
C GLY A 178 18.05 -1.20 -14.65
N SER A 179 18.29 0.11 -14.71
CA SER A 179 17.27 1.12 -15.09
C SER A 179 17.19 1.39 -16.59
N MET A 180 18.07 0.79 -17.38
CA MET A 180 18.22 1.03 -18.81
C MET A 180 17.82 -0.20 -19.63
N GLU A 181 17.50 -0.01 -20.90
CA GLU A 181 17.44 -1.12 -21.86
C GLU A 181 18.87 -1.58 -22.19
N LEU A 182 19.16 -2.86 -21.91
CA LEU A 182 20.49 -3.42 -22.11
C LEU A 182 20.56 -4.25 -23.41
N GLY A 183 21.61 -4.03 -24.20
CA GLY A 183 21.93 -4.86 -25.35
C GLY A 183 22.39 -6.27 -24.97
N ASP A 184 22.41 -7.18 -25.94
CA ASP A 184 22.77 -8.59 -25.73
C ASP A 184 24.16 -8.80 -25.12
N ASP A 185 25.14 -8.00 -25.57
CA ASP A 185 26.52 -8.08 -25.07
C ASP A 185 26.62 -7.63 -23.60
N ALA A 186 25.88 -6.58 -23.22
CA ALA A 186 25.82 -6.10 -21.84
C ALA A 186 25.18 -7.15 -20.93
N VAL A 187 24.04 -7.73 -21.34
CA VAL A 187 23.39 -8.82 -20.59
C VAL A 187 24.32 -10.03 -20.46
N ALA A 188 24.97 -10.45 -21.54
CA ALA A 188 25.90 -11.59 -21.50
C ALA A 188 27.07 -11.36 -20.53
N ARG A 189 27.62 -10.14 -20.48
CA ARG A 189 28.69 -9.77 -19.54
C ARG A 189 28.21 -9.77 -18.09
N LEU A 190 27.05 -9.20 -17.80
CA LEU A 190 26.45 -9.23 -16.46
C LEU A 190 26.18 -10.65 -15.99
N LEU A 191 25.62 -11.50 -16.86
CA LEU A 191 25.39 -12.92 -16.53
C LEU A 191 26.70 -13.69 -16.33
N GLY A 192 27.78 -13.30 -17.00
CA GLY A 192 29.13 -13.82 -16.73
C GLY A 192 29.59 -13.57 -15.29
N LEU A 193 29.23 -12.42 -14.69
CA LEU A 193 29.59 -12.07 -13.31
C LEU A 193 28.86 -12.94 -12.28
N VAL A 194 27.63 -13.38 -12.56
CA VAL A 194 26.79 -14.20 -11.65
C VAL A 194 27.53 -15.45 -11.15
N GLY A 195 28.38 -16.05 -11.98
CA GLY A 195 29.12 -17.27 -11.65
C GLY A 195 30.63 -17.09 -11.42
N SER A 196 31.19 -15.91 -11.69
CA SER A 196 32.65 -15.68 -11.67
C SER A 196 33.11 -14.62 -10.67
N ALA A 197 32.21 -13.73 -10.24
CA ALA A 197 32.48 -12.68 -9.26
C ALA A 197 32.11 -13.13 -7.84
N PRO A 198 32.48 -12.37 -6.79
CA PRO A 198 31.89 -12.51 -5.46
C PRO A 198 30.35 -12.55 -5.53
N ALA A 199 29.72 -13.29 -4.64
CA ALA A 199 28.29 -13.56 -4.66
C ALA A 199 27.44 -12.29 -4.54
N SER A 200 27.84 -11.29 -3.76
CA SER A 200 27.16 -9.98 -3.71
C SER A 200 27.18 -9.26 -5.06
N THR A 201 28.32 -9.28 -5.75
CA THR A 201 28.48 -8.69 -7.09
C THR A 201 27.70 -9.48 -8.14
N GLY A 202 27.75 -10.81 -8.08
CA GLY A 202 26.96 -11.67 -8.93
C GLY A 202 25.45 -11.48 -8.73
N LEU A 203 25.00 -11.26 -7.50
CA LEU A 203 23.60 -10.97 -7.19
C LEU A 203 23.19 -9.59 -7.72
N ALA A 204 24.02 -8.57 -7.57
CA ALA A 204 23.76 -7.24 -8.12
C ALA A 204 23.63 -7.27 -9.66
N ALA A 205 24.50 -8.04 -10.33
CA ALA A 205 24.42 -8.26 -11.77
C ALA A 205 23.11 -8.98 -12.16
N LEU A 206 22.69 -9.99 -11.39
CA LEU A 206 21.41 -10.68 -11.61
C LEU A 206 20.22 -9.72 -11.44
N ILE A 207 20.25 -8.83 -10.43
CA ILE A 207 19.22 -7.81 -10.19
C ILE A 207 19.16 -6.83 -11.37
N ALA A 208 20.31 -6.34 -11.84
CA ALA A 208 20.38 -5.45 -13.00
C ALA A 208 19.74 -6.10 -14.24
N VAL A 209 20.09 -7.36 -14.53
CA VAL A 209 19.45 -8.12 -15.63
C VAL A 209 17.98 -8.34 -15.37
N ALA A 210 17.55 -8.66 -14.15
CA ALA A 210 16.15 -8.87 -13.82
C ALA A 210 15.31 -7.60 -13.98
N ARG A 211 15.86 -6.42 -13.70
CA ARG A 211 15.18 -5.12 -13.87
C ARG A 211 15.08 -4.72 -15.35
N SER A 212 16.16 -4.91 -16.11
CA SER A 212 16.24 -4.52 -17.52
C SER A 212 15.56 -5.53 -18.46
N ALA A 213 15.79 -6.83 -18.24
CA ALA A 213 15.33 -7.92 -19.10
C ALA A 213 14.90 -9.14 -18.25
N PRO A 214 13.76 -9.05 -17.54
CA PRO A 214 13.31 -10.05 -16.55
C PRO A 214 13.17 -11.47 -17.11
N GLU A 215 12.86 -11.62 -18.39
CA GLU A 215 12.77 -12.90 -19.10
C GLU A 215 14.13 -13.59 -19.31
N ARG A 216 15.22 -12.83 -19.29
CA ARG A 216 16.59 -13.32 -19.49
C ARG A 216 17.31 -13.66 -18.18
N ALA A 217 16.77 -13.24 -17.04
CA ALA A 217 17.38 -13.48 -15.73
C ALA A 217 17.33 -14.98 -15.34
N PRO A 218 18.48 -15.63 -15.11
CA PRO A 218 18.53 -17.02 -14.65
C PRO A 218 18.20 -17.10 -13.16
N LEU A 219 17.02 -17.66 -12.83
CA LEU A 219 16.54 -17.72 -11.44
C LEU A 219 16.88 -19.04 -10.74
N ALA A 220 17.30 -20.05 -11.49
CA ALA A 220 17.74 -21.32 -10.92
C ALA A 220 18.96 -21.08 -10.01
N GLY A 221 18.83 -21.42 -8.73
CA GLY A 221 19.89 -21.22 -7.73
C GLY A 221 20.00 -19.80 -7.17
N ALA A 222 19.09 -18.88 -7.50
CA ALA A 222 19.12 -17.51 -7.00
C ALA A 222 19.06 -17.43 -5.46
N ALA A 223 18.26 -18.27 -4.80
CA ALA A 223 18.25 -18.35 -3.33
C ALA A 223 19.64 -18.69 -2.76
N GLY A 224 20.33 -19.67 -3.34
CA GLY A 224 21.68 -20.03 -2.91
C GLY A 224 22.73 -18.95 -3.22
N LEU A 225 22.54 -18.15 -4.29
CA LEU A 225 23.37 -16.98 -4.56
C LEU A 225 23.18 -15.90 -3.48
N ILE A 226 21.92 -15.65 -3.08
CA ILE A 226 21.59 -14.73 -1.99
C ILE A 226 22.23 -15.19 -0.68
N GLU A 227 22.09 -16.46 -0.31
CA GLU A 227 22.71 -16.99 0.91
C GLU A 227 24.23 -16.79 0.93
N ARG A 228 24.90 -17.03 -0.21
CA ARG A 228 26.35 -16.78 -0.34
C ARG A 228 26.69 -15.31 -0.24
N ALA A 229 25.88 -14.42 -0.83
CA ALA A 229 26.10 -12.97 -0.74
C ALA A 229 25.99 -12.50 0.73
N TYR A 230 24.99 -12.96 1.46
CA TYR A 230 24.84 -12.66 2.90
C TYR A 230 25.90 -13.35 3.80
N ALA A 231 26.71 -14.26 3.25
CA ALA A 231 27.84 -14.85 3.96
C ALA A 231 29.14 -14.06 3.76
N GLU A 232 29.17 -13.09 2.85
CA GLU A 232 30.31 -12.20 2.67
C GLU A 232 30.35 -11.14 3.78
N ASP A 233 31.56 -10.82 4.26
CA ASP A 233 31.75 -9.81 5.30
C ASP A 233 31.49 -8.41 4.72
N GLY A 234 30.52 -7.70 5.30
CA GLY A 234 30.28 -6.28 5.01
C GLY A 234 31.01 -5.37 5.99
N ALA A 235 31.46 -4.20 5.51
CA ALA A 235 31.92 -3.15 6.39
C ALA A 235 30.77 -2.69 7.32
N ALA A 236 31.08 -2.49 8.60
CA ALA A 236 30.12 -1.91 9.53
C ALA A 236 29.80 -0.48 9.10
N VAL A 237 28.51 -0.12 9.16
CA VAL A 237 28.04 1.24 8.89
C VAL A 237 28.15 2.04 10.18
N GLU A 238 29.12 2.96 10.22
CA GLU A 238 29.27 3.92 11.31
C GLU A 238 28.38 5.15 11.02
N PRO A 239 27.54 5.59 11.97
CA PRO A 239 26.70 6.78 11.79
C PRO A 239 27.52 8.04 11.56
N GLU A 240 27.01 8.97 10.76
CA GLU A 240 27.74 10.23 10.47
C GLU A 240 27.87 11.17 11.68
N GLY A 241 27.14 10.89 12.77
CA GLY A 241 27.32 11.59 14.04
C GLY A 241 26.62 12.95 14.16
N PHE A 242 25.74 13.30 13.20
CA PHE A 242 24.89 14.49 13.26
C PHE A 242 23.43 14.17 12.87
N HIS A 243 22.52 15.09 13.23
CA HIS A 243 21.09 15.01 12.97
C HIS A 243 20.57 16.36 12.47
N THR A 244 19.68 16.34 11.50
CA THR A 244 18.90 17.50 11.05
C THR A 244 17.42 17.17 11.13
N ASP A 245 16.57 18.17 11.35
CA ASP A 245 15.11 18.01 11.40
C ASP A 245 14.49 18.05 9.99
N THR A 246 15.14 17.38 9.02
CA THR A 246 14.74 17.34 7.60
C THR A 246 14.27 15.95 7.20
N VAL A 247 13.63 15.83 6.03
CA VAL A 247 13.22 14.52 5.50
C VAL A 247 14.45 13.70 5.11
N ILE A 248 15.43 14.31 4.44
CA ILE A 248 16.70 13.66 4.09
C ILE A 248 17.42 13.15 5.34
N GLY A 249 17.56 13.98 6.37
CA GLY A 249 18.21 13.61 7.63
C GLY A 249 17.49 12.48 8.35
N SER A 250 16.15 12.55 8.41
CA SER A 250 15.33 11.49 8.98
C SER A 250 15.49 10.15 8.24
N LEU A 251 15.54 10.17 6.90
CA LEU A 251 15.75 8.97 6.07
C LEU A 251 17.16 8.40 6.23
N ARG A 252 18.19 9.24 6.30
CA ARG A 252 19.57 8.82 6.56
C ARG A 252 19.68 8.14 7.92
N VAL A 253 19.21 8.80 8.99
CA VAL A 253 19.24 8.24 10.36
C VAL A 253 18.44 6.94 10.44
N MET A 254 17.31 6.84 9.73
CA MET A 254 16.54 5.60 9.65
C MET A 254 17.35 4.48 8.98
N ARG A 255 18.01 4.77 7.85
CA ARG A 255 18.87 3.80 7.14
C ARG A 255 20.04 3.35 8.01
N GLU A 256 20.78 4.29 8.60
CA GLU A 256 21.88 4.00 9.53
C GLU A 256 21.42 3.06 10.66
N ARG A 257 20.29 3.35 11.31
CA ARG A 257 19.73 2.49 12.37
C ARG A 257 19.31 1.11 11.87
N MET A 258 18.82 1.00 10.63
CA MET A 258 18.47 -0.28 10.03
C MET A 258 19.69 -1.12 9.69
N GLU A 259 20.81 -0.48 9.35
CA GLU A 259 22.07 -1.14 8.95
C GLU A 259 23.00 -1.45 10.13
N GLN A 260 22.91 -0.67 11.20
CA GLN A 260 23.65 -0.89 12.44
C GLN A 260 23.50 -2.32 12.97
N GLY A 261 24.64 -2.98 13.21
CA GLY A 261 24.68 -4.34 13.75
C GLY A 261 24.32 -5.45 12.76
N ARG A 262 24.06 -5.14 11.47
CA ARG A 262 23.91 -6.14 10.43
C ARG A 262 25.27 -6.73 10.05
N ARG A 263 25.28 -8.00 9.64
CA ARG A 263 26.48 -8.71 9.16
C ARG A 263 26.72 -8.47 7.67
N ALA A 264 25.64 -8.43 6.89
CA ALA A 264 25.69 -8.07 5.46
C ALA A 264 24.86 -6.81 5.16
N PRO A 265 25.27 -5.61 5.62
CA PRO A 265 24.57 -4.35 5.33
C PRO A 265 24.56 -4.01 3.83
N HIS A 266 25.61 -4.39 3.09
CA HIS A 266 25.71 -4.21 1.63
C HIS A 266 24.69 -5.02 0.83
N CYS A 267 24.12 -6.08 1.42
CA CYS A 267 23.03 -6.86 0.83
C CYS A 267 21.64 -6.34 1.21
N SER A 268 21.56 -5.28 2.02
CA SER A 268 20.27 -4.71 2.41
C SER A 268 19.46 -4.39 1.15
N ARG A 269 18.20 -4.81 1.14
CA ARG A 269 17.26 -4.72 0.00
C ARG A 269 17.48 -5.65 -1.18
N MET A 270 18.61 -6.34 -1.36
CA MET A 270 18.86 -7.14 -2.57
C MET A 270 17.81 -8.25 -2.81
N VAL A 271 17.27 -8.84 -1.74
CA VAL A 271 16.15 -9.81 -1.83
C VAL A 271 14.89 -9.15 -2.38
N GLU A 272 14.55 -7.97 -1.86
CA GLU A 272 13.41 -7.18 -2.32
C GLU A 272 13.62 -6.75 -3.78
N ASP A 273 14.77 -6.20 -4.10
CA ASP A 273 15.11 -5.68 -5.42
C ASP A 273 15.04 -6.76 -6.51
N LEU A 274 15.59 -7.96 -6.24
CA LEU A 274 15.45 -9.08 -7.16
C LEU A 274 13.98 -9.46 -7.32
N THR A 275 13.25 -9.63 -6.22
CA THR A 275 11.88 -10.15 -6.29
C THR A 275 10.90 -9.15 -6.92
N ASP A 276 11.08 -7.85 -6.69
CA ASP A 276 10.24 -6.81 -7.30
C ASP A 276 10.49 -6.68 -8.80
N ALA A 277 11.75 -6.84 -9.25
CA ALA A 277 12.10 -6.86 -10.67
C ALA A 277 11.39 -7.97 -11.47
N LEU A 278 11.03 -9.08 -10.82
CA LEU A 278 10.37 -10.22 -11.47
C LEU A 278 8.88 -10.00 -11.76
N GLY A 279 8.28 -8.91 -11.28
CA GLY A 279 6.90 -8.53 -11.59
C GLY A 279 5.90 -9.69 -11.39
N PRO A 280 5.19 -10.14 -12.45
CA PRO A 280 4.13 -11.15 -12.37
C PRO A 280 4.64 -12.60 -12.25
N ARG A 281 5.94 -12.86 -12.19
CA ARG A 281 6.53 -14.21 -12.03
C ARG A 281 6.40 -14.71 -10.59
N VAL A 282 5.17 -14.78 -10.07
CA VAL A 282 4.88 -15.06 -8.65
C VAL A 282 5.48 -16.39 -8.18
N ALA A 283 5.40 -17.44 -9.00
CA ALA A 283 5.96 -18.75 -8.64
C ALA A 283 7.48 -18.70 -8.43
N ASP A 284 8.20 -17.99 -9.28
CA ASP A 284 9.65 -17.80 -9.14
C ASP A 284 9.98 -16.99 -7.89
N ARG A 285 9.21 -15.93 -7.61
CA ARG A 285 9.37 -15.12 -6.39
C ARG A 285 9.16 -15.96 -5.13
N ILE A 286 8.14 -16.81 -5.10
CA ILE A 286 7.89 -17.75 -3.99
C ILE A 286 9.07 -18.73 -3.85
N ALA A 287 9.54 -19.30 -4.95
CA ALA A 287 10.65 -20.26 -4.95
C ALA A 287 11.97 -19.65 -4.46
N ILE A 288 12.20 -18.35 -4.71
CA ILE A 288 13.36 -17.61 -4.21
C ILE A 288 13.21 -17.30 -2.71
N VAL A 289 12.09 -16.71 -2.28
CA VAL A 289 11.95 -16.16 -0.92
C VAL A 289 11.71 -17.23 0.12
N THR A 290 10.92 -18.26 -0.19
CA THR A 290 10.53 -19.30 0.79
C THR A 290 11.73 -19.97 1.49
N PRO A 291 12.76 -20.47 0.79
CA PRO A 291 13.92 -21.07 1.47
C PRO A 291 14.71 -20.06 2.32
N LEU A 292 14.74 -18.78 1.93
CA LEU A 292 15.47 -17.73 2.67
C LEU A 292 14.83 -17.41 4.03
N LEU A 293 13.52 -17.63 4.17
CA LEU A 293 12.83 -17.50 5.46
C LEU A 293 13.39 -18.48 6.50
N ALA A 294 13.79 -19.67 6.09
CA ALA A 294 14.38 -20.68 6.96
C ALA A 294 15.84 -20.39 7.35
N SER A 295 16.43 -19.26 6.88
CA SER A 295 17.81 -18.92 7.18
C SER A 295 18.04 -18.76 8.70
N PRO A 296 19.12 -19.34 9.27
CA PRO A 296 19.46 -19.16 10.67
C PRO A 296 19.93 -17.72 10.97
N HIS A 297 20.21 -16.93 9.93
CA HIS A 297 20.68 -15.56 10.07
C HIS A 297 19.51 -14.57 10.08
N ASP A 298 19.38 -13.80 11.15
CA ASP A 298 18.24 -12.89 11.36
C ASP A 298 18.17 -11.75 10.35
N ASP A 299 19.31 -11.31 9.79
CA ASP A 299 19.35 -10.26 8.76
C ASP A 299 18.78 -10.74 7.42
N LEU A 300 19.22 -11.90 6.92
CA LEU A 300 18.66 -12.50 5.70
C LEU A 300 17.19 -12.90 5.90
N ALA A 301 16.87 -13.57 7.01
CA ALA A 301 15.51 -13.97 7.31
C ALA A 301 14.56 -12.76 7.44
N GLY A 302 15.04 -11.66 8.02
CA GLY A 302 14.30 -10.41 8.15
C GLY A 302 13.99 -9.75 6.81
N ASP A 303 14.96 -9.72 5.89
CA ASP A 303 14.75 -9.17 4.54
C ASP A 303 13.84 -10.08 3.70
N ALA A 304 13.97 -11.40 3.84
CA ALA A 304 13.07 -12.37 3.22
C ALA A 304 11.63 -12.23 3.75
N LEU A 305 11.46 -11.98 5.06
CA LEU A 305 10.16 -11.71 5.68
C LEU A 305 9.51 -10.44 5.09
N TRP A 306 10.29 -9.40 4.85
CA TRP A 306 9.79 -8.19 4.18
C TRP A 306 9.35 -8.46 2.75
N ALA A 307 10.18 -9.18 1.97
CA ALA A 307 9.88 -9.54 0.59
C ALA A 307 8.61 -10.41 0.49
N VAL A 308 8.44 -11.40 1.37
CA VAL A 308 7.23 -12.25 1.37
C VAL A 308 5.98 -11.47 1.77
N ASN A 309 6.08 -10.51 2.68
CA ASN A 309 4.93 -9.66 3.04
C ASN A 309 4.44 -8.86 1.82
N LYS A 310 5.34 -8.19 1.10
CA LYS A 310 4.99 -7.48 -0.13
C LYS A 310 4.40 -8.41 -1.20
N LEU A 311 4.95 -9.62 -1.31
CA LEU A 311 4.47 -10.61 -2.25
C LEU A 311 3.03 -11.06 -1.95
N ILE A 312 2.74 -11.43 -0.70
CA ILE A 312 1.40 -11.86 -0.25
C ILE A 312 0.39 -10.71 -0.38
N GLU A 313 0.75 -9.49 0.02
CA GLU A 313 -0.14 -8.33 -0.05
C GLU A 313 -0.40 -7.90 -1.50
N GLY A 314 0.56 -8.05 -2.41
CA GLY A 314 0.45 -7.60 -3.79
C GLY A 314 -0.13 -8.62 -4.77
N TRP A 315 0.15 -9.91 -4.55
CA TRP A 315 -0.01 -10.95 -5.57
C TRP A 315 -0.72 -12.19 -5.04
N ARG A 316 -1.47 -12.86 -5.92
CA ARG A 316 -2.13 -14.14 -5.66
C ARG A 316 -1.15 -15.28 -5.96
N GLY A 317 -1.09 -16.27 -5.07
CA GLY A 317 -0.17 -17.39 -5.17
C GLY A 317 -0.41 -18.44 -4.09
N ASP A 318 0.31 -19.56 -4.17
CA ASP A 318 0.29 -20.59 -3.15
C ASP A 318 1.37 -20.31 -2.08
N TYR A 319 0.95 -19.66 -1.01
CA TYR A 319 1.85 -19.23 0.07
C TYR A 319 1.92 -20.19 1.25
N ARG A 320 1.36 -21.41 1.14
CA ARG A 320 1.23 -22.30 2.31
C ARG A 320 2.55 -22.56 3.04
N GLN A 321 3.60 -22.90 2.29
CA GLN A 321 4.92 -23.15 2.86
C GLN A 321 5.52 -21.87 3.44
N ALA A 322 5.50 -20.77 2.69
CA ALA A 322 6.07 -19.50 3.14
C ALA A 322 5.40 -18.98 4.43
N VAL A 323 4.08 -19.11 4.56
CA VAL A 323 3.35 -18.74 5.79
C VAL A 323 3.74 -19.64 6.96
N SER A 324 3.95 -20.95 6.73
CA SER A 324 4.47 -21.85 7.77
C SER A 324 5.86 -21.46 8.25
N GLU A 325 6.76 -21.07 7.33
CA GLU A 325 8.10 -20.58 7.70
C GLU A 325 8.01 -19.29 8.52
N VAL A 326 7.16 -18.33 8.11
CA VAL A 326 6.91 -17.09 8.86
C VAL A 326 6.32 -17.40 10.25
N ALA A 327 5.46 -18.40 10.38
CA ALA A 327 4.94 -18.82 11.66
C ALA A 327 6.04 -19.32 12.61
N GLY A 328 7.11 -19.91 12.09
CA GLY A 328 8.31 -20.28 12.85
C GLY A 328 9.06 -19.07 13.45
N PHE A 329 8.92 -17.88 12.88
CA PHE A 329 9.58 -16.67 13.39
C PHE A 329 9.03 -16.24 14.74
N LEU A 330 7.82 -16.68 15.09
CA LEU A 330 7.23 -16.41 16.39
C LEU A 330 8.07 -16.97 17.54
N GLU A 331 8.95 -17.95 17.28
CA GLU A 331 9.85 -18.56 18.27
C GLU A 331 11.30 -18.03 18.18
N ARG A 332 11.59 -17.10 17.26
CA ARG A 332 12.92 -16.50 17.05
C ARG A 332 13.17 -15.29 17.96
N SER A 333 14.12 -14.44 17.59
CA SER A 333 14.43 -13.19 18.28
C SER A 333 13.19 -12.30 18.43
N PRO A 334 13.08 -11.49 19.51
CA PRO A 334 11.91 -10.64 19.75
C PRO A 334 11.55 -9.74 18.56
N GLN A 335 12.55 -9.21 17.86
CA GLN A 335 12.38 -8.34 16.70
C GLN A 335 11.70 -9.06 15.53
N LEU A 336 12.15 -10.28 15.19
CA LEU A 336 11.54 -11.08 14.13
C LEU A 336 10.15 -11.58 14.52
N ALA A 337 9.97 -12.01 15.77
CA ALA A 337 8.69 -12.45 16.29
C ALA A 337 7.64 -11.34 16.23
N GLU A 338 7.99 -10.11 16.63
CA GLU A 338 7.10 -8.95 16.57
C GLU A 338 6.72 -8.59 15.12
N ARG A 339 7.69 -8.56 14.21
CA ARG A 339 7.44 -8.30 12.78
C ARG A 339 6.49 -9.34 12.17
N ALA A 340 6.75 -10.62 12.37
CA ALA A 340 5.90 -11.70 11.88
C ALA A 340 4.49 -11.63 12.49
N ALA A 341 4.39 -11.41 13.81
CA ALA A 341 3.11 -11.26 14.50
C ALA A 341 2.28 -10.10 13.93
N GLY A 342 2.91 -8.96 13.62
CA GLY A 342 2.24 -7.79 13.05
C GLY A 342 1.73 -8.00 11.61
N MET A 343 2.33 -8.93 10.86
CA MET A 343 1.96 -9.21 9.46
C MET A 343 0.78 -10.18 9.35
N LEU A 344 0.78 -11.26 10.14
CA LEU A 344 -0.17 -12.38 10.02
C LEU A 344 -1.67 -11.99 10.00
N PRO A 345 -2.17 -11.08 10.86
CA PRO A 345 -3.58 -10.69 10.82
C PRO A 345 -4.01 -10.07 9.48
N ARG A 346 -3.09 -9.40 8.79
CA ARG A 346 -3.38 -8.66 7.54
C ARG A 346 -3.51 -9.58 6.33
N TRP A 347 -3.03 -10.81 6.44
CA TRP A 347 -3.10 -11.80 5.37
C TRP A 347 -4.45 -12.54 5.34
N GLY A 348 -5.35 -12.29 6.30
CA GLY A 348 -6.69 -12.87 6.32
C GLY A 348 -6.65 -14.40 6.17
N PRO A 349 -7.46 -14.99 5.26
CA PRO A 349 -7.48 -16.45 5.04
C PRO A 349 -6.13 -17.06 4.63
N VAL A 350 -5.23 -16.28 4.00
CA VAL A 350 -3.90 -16.77 3.58
C VAL A 350 -3.03 -17.12 4.79
N ALA A 351 -3.30 -16.55 5.98
CA ALA A 351 -2.59 -16.84 7.22
C ALA A 351 -2.92 -18.22 7.82
N ALA A 352 -3.89 -18.97 7.28
CA ALA A 352 -4.36 -20.23 7.85
C ALA A 352 -3.25 -21.24 8.23
N PRO A 353 -2.17 -21.43 7.45
CA PRO A 353 -1.07 -22.33 7.83
C PRO A 353 -0.38 -21.96 9.16
N ALA A 354 -0.44 -20.69 9.59
CA ALA A 354 0.15 -20.22 10.84
C ALA A 354 -0.74 -20.48 12.07
N ALA A 355 -1.99 -20.93 11.90
CA ALA A 355 -2.98 -21.01 12.97
C ALA A 355 -2.49 -21.81 14.19
N GLU A 356 -1.83 -22.94 13.98
CA GLU A 356 -1.36 -23.79 15.09
C GLU A 356 -0.21 -23.15 15.88
N ALA A 357 0.77 -22.56 15.20
CA ALA A 357 1.86 -21.86 15.87
C ALA A 357 1.34 -20.64 16.64
N VAL A 358 0.42 -19.88 16.04
CA VAL A 358 -0.21 -18.72 16.69
C VAL A 358 -1.02 -19.16 17.91
N ALA A 359 -1.78 -20.25 17.82
CA ALA A 359 -2.56 -20.78 18.94
C ALA A 359 -1.70 -21.16 20.15
N ARG A 360 -0.52 -21.77 19.93
CA ARG A 360 0.44 -22.00 21.02
C ARG A 360 0.87 -20.70 21.69
N ARG A 361 1.17 -19.65 20.93
CA ARG A 361 1.53 -18.33 21.50
C ARG A 361 0.38 -17.65 22.22
N VAL A 362 -0.85 -17.81 21.74
CA VAL A 362 -2.05 -17.32 22.44
C VAL A 362 -2.20 -18.04 23.79
N ALA A 363 -2.03 -19.35 23.84
CA ALA A 363 -2.09 -20.11 25.09
C ALA A 363 -0.99 -19.66 26.08
N ASP A 364 0.24 -19.45 25.61
CA ASP A 364 1.34 -18.92 26.43
C ASP A 364 1.03 -17.52 27.00
N LEU A 365 0.41 -16.65 26.20
CA LEU A 365 0.02 -15.31 26.63
C LEU A 365 -1.12 -15.35 27.64
N ASP A 366 -2.11 -16.21 27.43
CA ASP A 366 -3.26 -16.35 28.33
C ASP A 366 -2.89 -16.97 29.68
N ALA A 367 -1.91 -17.87 29.70
CA ALA A 367 -1.38 -18.47 30.92
C ALA A 367 -0.59 -17.49 31.82
N GLN A 368 -0.16 -16.35 31.27
CA GLN A 368 0.58 -15.35 32.05
C GLN A 368 -0.35 -14.54 32.97
N PRO A 369 0.13 -14.11 34.15
CA PRO A 369 -0.65 -13.28 35.05
C PRO A 369 -0.97 -11.94 34.39
N TRP A 370 -2.14 -11.40 34.75
CA TRP A 370 -2.58 -10.09 34.29
C TRP A 370 -1.57 -9.02 34.74
N ARG A 371 -1.33 -8.03 33.88
CA ARG A 371 -0.51 -6.86 34.18
C ARG A 371 -1.42 -5.64 34.22
N ASP A 372 -1.33 -4.86 35.30
CA ASP A 372 -2.07 -3.60 35.46
C ASP A 372 -3.59 -3.76 35.25
N GLY A 373 -4.13 -4.89 35.70
CA GLY A 373 -5.56 -5.22 35.58
C GLY A 373 -6.00 -5.66 34.18
N LEU A 374 -5.07 -5.89 33.25
CA LEU A 374 -5.36 -6.36 31.90
C LEU A 374 -4.68 -7.72 31.61
N PRO A 375 -5.34 -8.61 30.85
CA PRO A 375 -4.69 -9.80 30.30
C PRO A 375 -3.49 -9.42 29.41
N ARG A 376 -2.48 -10.28 29.33
CA ARG A 376 -1.24 -10.00 28.56
C ARG A 376 -1.45 -9.94 27.05
N TRP A 377 -2.55 -10.50 26.57
CA TRP A 377 -2.98 -10.40 25.18
C TRP A 377 -3.79 -9.11 24.88
N VAL A 378 -3.91 -8.19 25.84
CA VAL A 378 -4.47 -6.85 25.65
C VAL A 378 -3.34 -5.83 25.67
N ILE A 379 -3.25 -5.00 24.63
CA ILE A 379 -2.21 -3.98 24.47
C ILE A 379 -2.81 -2.62 24.84
N PRO A 380 -2.37 -1.98 25.95
CA PRO A 380 -2.83 -0.64 26.30
C PRO A 380 -2.21 0.40 25.36
N TYR A 381 -3.03 1.35 24.92
CA TYR A 381 -2.60 2.57 24.25
C TYR A 381 -2.97 3.75 25.16
N GLY A 382 -2.05 4.68 25.39
CA GLY A 382 -2.13 5.67 26.49
C GLY A 382 -3.52 6.29 26.68
N THR A 383 -4.01 7.03 25.69
CA THR A 383 -5.35 7.65 25.70
C THR A 383 -6.42 6.82 24.97
N ASP A 384 -6.01 5.97 24.04
CA ASP A 384 -6.93 5.27 23.13
C ASP A 384 -7.53 3.99 23.74
N LEU A 385 -8.52 3.42 23.05
CA LEU A 385 -9.04 2.10 23.39
C LEU A 385 -7.92 1.05 23.27
N PRO A 386 -7.86 0.06 24.18
CA PRO A 386 -6.84 -0.97 24.11
C PRO A 386 -6.96 -1.80 22.82
N GLY A 387 -5.84 -2.34 22.35
CA GLY A 387 -5.79 -3.30 21.26
C GLY A 387 -5.80 -4.75 21.74
N LEU A 388 -6.08 -5.67 20.82
CA LEU A 388 -5.79 -7.08 21.00
C LEU A 388 -4.40 -7.38 20.45
N HIS A 389 -3.70 -8.31 21.08
CA HIS A 389 -2.41 -8.80 20.60
C HIS A 389 -2.54 -9.36 19.18
N PRO A 390 -1.57 -9.16 18.27
CA PRO A 390 -1.68 -9.64 16.90
C PRO A 390 -1.94 -11.15 16.77
N HIS A 391 -1.50 -11.97 17.72
CA HIS A 391 -1.84 -13.41 17.77
C HIS A 391 -3.35 -13.66 17.93
N VAL A 392 -4.00 -12.94 18.86
CA VAL A 392 -5.45 -12.98 19.05
C VAL A 392 -6.15 -12.45 17.80
N GLY A 393 -5.64 -11.37 17.21
CA GLY A 393 -6.16 -10.82 15.96
C GLY A 393 -6.10 -11.81 14.79
N THR A 394 -4.98 -12.53 14.64
CA THR A 394 -4.79 -13.54 13.57
C THR A 394 -5.82 -14.66 13.70
N LEU A 395 -5.95 -15.28 14.88
CA LEU A 395 -6.94 -16.35 15.10
C LEU A 395 -8.38 -15.84 14.97
N GLY A 396 -8.64 -14.62 15.43
CA GLY A 396 -9.93 -13.97 15.29
C GLY A 396 -10.34 -13.77 13.83
N GLU A 397 -9.43 -13.27 12.98
CA GLU A 397 -9.70 -13.10 11.54
C GLU A 397 -9.85 -14.44 10.80
N LEU A 398 -9.17 -15.49 11.26
CA LEU A 398 -9.35 -16.86 10.75
C LEU A 398 -10.64 -17.52 11.24
N GLY A 399 -11.34 -16.94 12.22
CA GLY A 399 -12.53 -17.54 12.83
C GLY A 399 -12.21 -18.78 13.68
N ASP A 400 -11.00 -18.87 14.25
CA ASP A 400 -10.58 -20.01 15.06
C ASP A 400 -11.22 -19.97 16.45
N GLU A 401 -12.04 -20.98 16.78
CA GLU A 401 -12.83 -21.03 18.01
C GLU A 401 -12.00 -21.01 19.30
N ARG A 402 -10.71 -21.36 19.23
CA ARG A 402 -9.81 -21.34 20.40
C ARG A 402 -9.64 -19.94 20.98
N VAL A 403 -9.85 -18.89 20.19
CA VAL A 403 -9.77 -17.50 20.65
C VAL A 403 -11.06 -17.00 21.28
N LEU A 404 -12.19 -17.69 21.08
CA LEU A 404 -13.49 -17.24 21.56
C LEU A 404 -13.54 -17.01 23.08
N PRO A 405 -12.96 -17.88 23.95
CA PRO A 405 -12.92 -17.61 25.39
C PRO A 405 -12.23 -16.29 25.77
N LEU A 406 -11.18 -15.91 25.04
CA LEU A 406 -10.47 -14.64 25.24
C LEU A 406 -11.34 -13.46 24.80
N LEU A 407 -12.02 -13.56 23.65
CA LEU A 407 -12.95 -12.52 23.18
C LEU A 407 -14.14 -12.34 24.15
N LEU A 408 -14.67 -13.43 24.74
CA LEU A 408 -15.70 -13.36 25.77
C LEU A 408 -15.19 -12.75 27.08
N THR A 409 -13.90 -12.93 27.39
CA THR A 409 -13.25 -12.24 28.52
C THR A 409 -13.10 -10.75 28.21
N ALA A 410 -12.74 -10.40 26.98
CA ALA A 410 -12.59 -9.02 26.52
C ALA A 410 -13.89 -8.19 26.63
N LEU A 411 -15.06 -8.83 26.45
CA LEU A 411 -16.37 -8.20 26.64
C LEU A 411 -16.60 -7.67 28.07
N ARG A 412 -15.90 -8.25 29.06
CA ARG A 412 -16.04 -7.91 30.49
C ARG A 412 -14.98 -6.93 30.99
N LEU A 413 -14.06 -6.49 30.11
CA LEU A 413 -13.03 -5.53 30.49
C LEU A 413 -13.63 -4.13 30.64
N PRO A 414 -13.12 -3.29 31.56
CA PRO A 414 -13.63 -1.93 31.77
C PRO A 414 -13.58 -1.05 30.51
N ARG A 415 -12.55 -1.25 29.67
CA ARG A 415 -12.44 -0.65 28.34
C ARG A 415 -12.31 -1.77 27.33
N ARG A 416 -13.36 -1.96 26.51
CA ARG A 416 -13.38 -3.00 25.49
C ARG A 416 -12.30 -2.73 24.43
N PRO A 417 -11.55 -3.76 24.02
CA PRO A 417 -10.57 -3.58 22.95
C PRO A 417 -11.21 -3.14 21.63
N ARG A 418 -10.48 -2.33 20.87
CA ARG A 418 -10.87 -1.96 19.50
C ARG A 418 -11.07 -3.21 18.63
N ASN A 419 -11.96 -3.11 17.65
CA ASN A 419 -12.29 -4.18 16.68
C ASN A 419 -12.91 -5.46 17.27
N LEU A 420 -13.23 -5.50 18.57
CA LEU A 420 -13.84 -6.68 19.19
C LEU A 420 -15.15 -7.11 18.49
N GLY A 421 -16.02 -6.16 18.14
CA GLY A 421 -17.25 -6.44 17.40
C GLY A 421 -17.01 -7.02 16.00
N ALA A 422 -15.95 -6.61 15.31
CA ALA A 422 -15.60 -7.16 14.00
C ALA A 422 -15.10 -8.61 14.10
N LEU A 423 -14.29 -8.92 15.11
CA LEU A 423 -13.82 -10.29 15.36
C LEU A 423 -14.96 -11.22 15.80
N LEU A 424 -15.84 -10.77 16.70
CA LEU A 424 -17.00 -11.55 17.14
C LEU A 424 -17.96 -11.88 15.98
N ALA A 425 -18.03 -11.01 14.96
CA ALA A 425 -18.80 -11.25 13.75
C ALA A 425 -18.33 -12.48 12.95
N ARG A 426 -17.10 -12.98 13.20
CA ARG A 426 -16.57 -14.22 12.60
C ARG A 426 -17.14 -15.49 13.23
N PHE A 427 -17.91 -15.39 14.32
CA PHE A 427 -18.46 -16.52 15.07
C PHE A 427 -20.00 -16.53 15.10
N PRO A 428 -20.71 -16.47 13.95
CA PRO A 428 -22.17 -16.44 13.93
C PRO A 428 -22.81 -17.68 14.59
N GLY A 429 -22.17 -18.85 14.53
CA GLY A 429 -22.64 -20.07 15.20
C GLY A 429 -22.62 -19.99 16.74
N HIS A 430 -21.99 -18.96 17.31
CA HIS A 430 -21.89 -18.72 18.75
C HIS A 430 -22.68 -17.49 19.21
N ALA A 431 -23.57 -16.95 18.37
CA ALA A 431 -24.29 -15.72 18.66
C ALA A 431 -24.98 -15.73 20.03
N ASP A 432 -25.74 -16.78 20.37
CA ASP A 432 -26.45 -16.88 21.65
C ASP A 432 -25.51 -16.80 22.86
N ARG A 433 -24.38 -17.52 22.78
CA ARG A 433 -23.35 -17.52 23.83
C ARG A 433 -22.69 -16.15 23.97
N ILE A 434 -22.41 -15.48 22.84
CA ILE A 434 -21.80 -14.15 22.82
C ILE A 434 -22.78 -13.12 23.41
N MET A 435 -24.05 -13.14 22.97
CA MET A 435 -25.09 -12.25 23.46
C MET A 435 -25.33 -12.40 24.97
N ALA A 436 -25.31 -13.62 25.49
CA ALA A 436 -25.44 -13.87 26.93
C ALA A 436 -24.24 -13.41 27.77
N ALA A 437 -23.08 -13.18 27.15
CA ALA A 437 -21.85 -12.80 27.85
C ALA A 437 -21.64 -11.29 27.97
N VAL A 438 -22.44 -10.47 27.27
CA VAL A 438 -22.31 -9.00 27.27
C VAL A 438 -22.84 -8.43 28.60
N PRO A 439 -21.98 -7.83 29.44
CA PRO A 439 -22.39 -7.38 30.78
C PRO A 439 -23.12 -6.03 30.76
N ASP A 440 -22.81 -5.15 29.81
CA ASP A 440 -23.36 -3.79 29.68
C ASP A 440 -23.64 -3.42 28.20
N PRO A 441 -24.67 -2.61 27.90
CA PRO A 441 -25.19 -2.45 26.54
C PRO A 441 -24.45 -1.39 25.72
N ASP A 442 -23.10 -1.34 25.74
CA ASP A 442 -22.38 -0.63 24.68
C ASP A 442 -22.47 -1.42 23.36
N TRP A 443 -23.62 -1.34 22.71
CA TRP A 443 -23.88 -2.00 21.44
C TRP A 443 -23.18 -1.31 20.27
N SER A 444 -22.72 -0.07 20.47
CA SER A 444 -22.02 0.70 19.45
C SER A 444 -20.68 0.08 19.08
N SER A 445 -19.94 -0.50 20.03
CA SER A 445 -18.70 -1.24 19.74
C SER A 445 -18.93 -2.64 19.15
N LEU A 446 -20.17 -3.15 19.19
CA LEU A 446 -20.55 -4.51 18.79
C LEU A 446 -21.42 -4.57 17.53
N TYR A 447 -21.73 -3.45 16.88
CA TYR A 447 -22.68 -3.40 15.75
C TYR A 447 -22.35 -4.37 14.61
N ALA A 448 -21.07 -4.59 14.31
CA ALA A 448 -20.64 -5.52 13.27
C ALA A 448 -21.07 -6.96 13.58
N ALA A 449 -20.90 -7.41 14.82
CA ALA A 449 -21.34 -8.72 15.29
C ALA A 449 -22.87 -8.82 15.28
N LEU A 450 -23.58 -7.82 15.83
CA LEU A 450 -25.05 -7.82 15.90
C LEU A 450 -25.69 -7.95 14.52
N ARG A 451 -25.15 -7.24 13.51
CA ARG A 451 -25.64 -7.30 12.13
C ARG A 451 -25.45 -8.67 11.49
N VAL A 452 -24.35 -9.37 11.81
CA VAL A 452 -24.09 -10.72 11.30
C VAL A 452 -24.93 -11.77 12.04
N PHE A 453 -25.13 -11.61 13.34
CA PHE A 453 -25.99 -12.50 14.13
C PHE A 453 -27.46 -12.42 13.73
N GLY A 454 -27.89 -11.27 13.20
CA GLY A 454 -29.24 -11.08 12.68
C GLY A 454 -30.29 -11.38 13.76
N PRO A 455 -31.23 -12.32 13.54
CA PRO A 455 -32.26 -12.65 14.52
C PRO A 455 -31.75 -13.04 15.91
N ALA A 456 -30.57 -13.67 16.02
CA ALA A 456 -29.98 -14.06 17.31
C ALA A 456 -29.59 -12.84 18.18
N ALA A 457 -29.46 -11.65 17.59
CA ALA A 457 -29.20 -10.41 18.31
C ALA A 457 -30.46 -9.75 18.91
N ALA A 458 -31.64 -10.39 18.85
CA ALA A 458 -32.88 -9.89 19.46
C ALA A 458 -32.75 -9.41 20.92
N PRO A 459 -31.94 -10.02 21.81
CA PRO A 459 -31.74 -9.51 23.17
C PRO A 459 -31.16 -8.09 23.26
N ALA A 460 -30.53 -7.59 22.18
CA ALA A 460 -29.98 -6.23 22.14
C ALA A 460 -31.06 -5.14 21.92
N VAL A 461 -32.26 -5.51 21.45
CA VAL A 461 -33.29 -4.53 21.02
C VAL A 461 -33.61 -3.49 22.10
N PRO A 462 -33.89 -3.83 23.38
CA PRO A 462 -34.17 -2.83 24.40
C PRO A 462 -33.01 -1.86 24.62
N GLY A 463 -31.76 -2.37 24.57
CA GLY A 463 -30.57 -1.53 24.74
C GLY A 463 -30.29 -0.63 23.53
N LEU A 464 -30.59 -1.09 22.31
CA LEU A 464 -30.52 -0.27 21.10
C LEU A 464 -31.56 0.86 21.10
N LEU A 465 -32.70 0.67 21.78
CA LEU A 465 -33.76 1.68 21.94
C LEU A 465 -33.57 2.59 23.16
N ALA A 466 -32.61 2.30 24.03
CA ALA A 466 -32.35 3.09 25.24
C ALA A 466 -31.72 4.47 24.95
N ALA A 467 -31.22 4.67 23.72
CA ALA A 467 -30.65 5.93 23.24
C ALA A 467 -31.34 6.37 21.93
N PRO A 468 -31.23 7.65 21.54
CA PRO A 468 -31.72 8.10 20.24
C PRO A 468 -31.14 7.26 19.10
N LEU A 469 -32.00 6.85 18.17
CA LEU A 469 -31.59 6.07 17.02
C LEU A 469 -30.57 6.84 16.18
N GLN A 470 -29.48 6.16 15.87
CA GLN A 470 -28.52 6.53 14.85
C GLN A 470 -28.67 5.60 13.64
N ASP A 471 -28.16 6.03 12.48
CA ASP A 471 -28.17 5.26 11.24
C ASP A 471 -27.70 3.80 11.44
N TRP A 472 -26.61 3.61 12.17
CA TRP A 472 -26.05 2.29 12.39
C TRP A 472 -26.97 1.39 13.22
N SER A 473 -27.64 1.96 14.23
CA SER A 473 -28.55 1.25 15.14
C SER A 473 -29.85 0.88 14.44
N ALA A 474 -30.38 1.74 13.57
CA ALA A 474 -31.54 1.46 12.74
C ALA A 474 -31.24 0.29 11.75
N VAL A 475 -30.08 0.31 11.09
CA VAL A 475 -29.65 -0.81 10.24
C VAL A 475 -29.56 -2.11 11.05
N THR A 476 -28.99 -2.07 12.26
CA THR A 476 -28.88 -3.24 13.14
C THR A 476 -30.25 -3.80 13.52
N LEU A 477 -31.20 -2.95 13.92
CA LEU A 477 -32.59 -3.34 14.19
C LEU A 477 -33.25 -3.99 12.96
N GLY A 478 -33.02 -3.44 11.77
CA GLY A 478 -33.47 -4.04 10.52
C GLY A 478 -32.87 -5.43 10.25
N ARG A 479 -31.60 -5.66 10.58
CA ARG A 479 -30.92 -6.96 10.44
C ARG A 479 -31.39 -7.99 11.47
N ILE A 480 -31.79 -7.56 12.67
CA ILE A 480 -32.49 -8.40 13.65
C ILE A 480 -33.83 -8.87 13.07
N GLY A 481 -34.50 -8.01 12.29
CA GLY A 481 -35.72 -8.37 11.56
C GLY A 481 -36.94 -8.41 12.48
N PRO A 482 -37.92 -9.31 12.24
CA PRO A 482 -39.23 -9.29 12.92
C PRO A 482 -39.19 -9.28 14.45
N ALA A 483 -38.14 -9.81 15.07
CA ALA A 483 -37.95 -9.78 16.51
C ALA A 483 -37.79 -8.35 17.09
N ALA A 484 -37.45 -7.36 16.26
CA ALA A 484 -37.33 -5.95 16.62
C ALA A 484 -38.64 -5.15 16.48
N THR A 485 -39.81 -5.79 16.56
CA THR A 485 -41.14 -5.13 16.42
C THR A 485 -41.33 -3.96 17.40
N GLU A 486 -40.71 -4.01 18.60
CA GLU A 486 -40.73 -2.92 19.58
C GLU A 486 -40.13 -1.61 19.03
N ALA A 487 -39.22 -1.69 18.05
CA ALA A 487 -38.58 -0.53 17.45
C ALA A 487 -39.46 0.22 16.43
N LEU A 488 -40.58 -0.37 15.98
CA LEU A 488 -41.40 0.21 14.90
C LEU A 488 -41.82 1.68 15.16
N PRO A 489 -42.27 2.10 16.36
CA PRO A 489 -42.63 3.50 16.61
C PRO A 489 -41.44 4.45 16.44
N ALA A 490 -40.28 4.09 16.98
CA ALA A 490 -39.07 4.90 16.88
C ALA A 490 -38.55 4.98 15.42
N LEU A 491 -38.60 3.86 14.70
CA LEU A 491 -38.20 3.80 13.28
C LEU A 491 -39.15 4.62 12.39
N ARG A 492 -40.46 4.62 12.64
CA ARG A 492 -41.40 5.47 11.90
C ARG A 492 -41.17 6.96 12.14
N LEU A 493 -40.81 7.34 13.36
CA LEU A 493 -40.44 8.72 13.68
C LEU A 493 -39.14 9.10 12.96
N ALA A 494 -38.12 8.24 13.03
CA ALA A 494 -36.83 8.45 12.37
C ALA A 494 -36.96 8.53 10.83
N ALA A 495 -37.81 7.72 10.21
CA ALA A 495 -38.08 7.74 8.77
C ALA A 495 -38.74 9.05 8.27
N ARG A 496 -39.30 9.86 9.17
CA ARG A 496 -39.92 11.16 8.87
C ARG A 496 -39.06 12.35 9.32
N GLY A 497 -37.87 12.09 9.88
CA GLY A 497 -36.95 13.11 10.34
C GLY A 497 -36.13 13.72 9.20
N ASP A 498 -35.40 14.79 9.53
CA ASP A 498 -34.60 15.56 8.56
C ASP A 498 -33.23 14.91 8.25
N ASP A 499 -32.76 13.96 9.06
CA ASP A 499 -31.51 13.23 8.80
C ASP A 499 -31.73 12.14 7.75
N ALA A 500 -31.31 12.43 6.52
CA ALA A 500 -31.44 11.53 5.37
C ALA A 500 -30.83 10.14 5.60
N ARG A 501 -29.67 10.02 6.26
CA ARG A 501 -29.01 8.72 6.47
C ARG A 501 -29.79 7.87 7.45
N LEU A 502 -30.25 8.49 8.55
CA LEU A 502 -31.10 7.82 9.52
C LEU A 502 -32.46 7.47 8.93
N ALA A 503 -33.07 8.36 8.13
CA ALA A 503 -34.37 8.11 7.51
C ALA A 503 -34.33 6.91 6.55
N VAL A 504 -33.30 6.82 5.71
CA VAL A 504 -33.07 5.67 4.81
C VAL A 504 -32.83 4.38 5.60
N ALA A 505 -31.98 4.42 6.62
CA ALA A 505 -31.72 3.27 7.48
C ALA A 505 -33.00 2.79 8.19
N ALA A 506 -33.82 3.72 8.67
CA ALA A 506 -35.08 3.43 9.33
C ALA A 506 -36.11 2.84 8.35
N ALA A 507 -36.25 3.40 7.15
CA ALA A 507 -37.12 2.84 6.10
C ALA A 507 -36.73 1.41 5.73
N GLY A 508 -35.43 1.15 5.55
CA GLY A 508 -34.90 -0.20 5.32
C GLY A 508 -35.18 -1.16 6.48
N ALA A 509 -35.12 -0.68 7.73
CA ALA A 509 -35.46 -1.48 8.90
C ALA A 509 -36.95 -1.80 8.98
N LEU A 510 -37.82 -0.81 8.77
CA LEU A 510 -39.29 -0.99 8.72
C LEU A 510 -39.66 -2.07 7.71
N TRP A 511 -39.09 -2.01 6.50
CA TRP A 511 -39.32 -3.03 5.48
C TRP A 511 -38.94 -4.45 5.95
N ARG A 512 -37.79 -4.63 6.60
CA ARG A 512 -37.34 -5.96 7.07
C ARG A 512 -38.13 -6.47 8.27
N ILE A 513 -38.67 -5.59 9.12
CA ILE A 513 -39.39 -5.96 10.34
C ILE A 513 -40.85 -6.33 10.04
N ASP A 514 -41.59 -5.46 9.34
CA ASP A 514 -43.04 -5.62 9.15
C ASP A 514 -43.51 -5.41 7.70
N ARG A 515 -42.59 -5.30 6.73
CA ARG A 515 -42.90 -5.02 5.31
C ARG A 515 -43.72 -3.73 5.13
N SER A 516 -43.48 -2.71 5.96
CA SER A 516 -44.15 -1.41 5.90
C SER A 516 -44.20 -0.82 4.47
N PRO A 517 -45.38 -0.46 3.95
CA PRO A 517 -45.53 0.06 2.59
C PRO A 517 -44.96 1.49 2.43
N GLU A 518 -44.85 2.25 3.52
CA GLU A 518 -44.27 3.59 3.54
C GLU A 518 -42.75 3.60 3.27
N ALA A 519 -42.07 2.47 3.48
CA ALA A 519 -40.62 2.37 3.32
C ALA A 519 -40.17 2.70 1.89
N LEU A 520 -40.85 2.18 0.86
CA LEU A 520 -40.46 2.41 -0.53
C LEU A 520 -40.52 3.90 -0.88
N ALA A 521 -41.56 4.62 -0.41
CA ALA A 521 -41.72 6.04 -0.66
C ALA A 521 -40.62 6.88 0.00
N VAL A 522 -40.20 6.52 1.23
CA VAL A 522 -39.08 7.20 1.91
C VAL A 522 -37.77 6.94 1.17
N LEU A 523 -37.52 5.70 0.75
CA LEU A 523 -36.29 5.36 0.03
C LEU A 523 -36.18 6.05 -1.33
N THR A 524 -37.28 6.09 -2.11
CA THR A 524 -37.27 6.74 -3.43
C THR A 524 -37.14 8.27 -3.34
N ALA A 525 -37.55 8.88 -2.22
CA ALA A 525 -37.34 10.31 -1.97
C ALA A 525 -35.87 10.67 -1.66
N HIS A 526 -35.02 9.68 -1.36
CA HIS A 526 -33.61 9.86 -0.97
C HIS A 526 -32.63 9.19 -1.94
N LEU A 527 -33.00 9.07 -3.22
CA LEU A 527 -32.09 8.58 -4.27
C LEU A 527 -31.05 9.62 -4.71
N ASP A 528 -31.20 10.86 -4.22
CA ASP A 528 -30.25 11.95 -4.37
C ASP A 528 -29.50 12.24 -3.05
N GLY A 529 -28.34 12.87 -3.18
CA GLY A 529 -27.60 13.40 -2.04
C GLY A 529 -26.87 12.34 -1.19
N PRO A 530 -26.51 12.65 0.07
CA PRO A 530 -25.53 11.89 0.84
C PRO A 530 -25.99 10.52 1.33
N ALA A 531 -27.26 10.14 1.11
CA ALA A 531 -27.84 8.85 1.50
C ALA A 531 -28.21 7.97 0.29
N ALA A 532 -28.00 8.45 -0.95
CA ALA A 532 -28.41 7.79 -2.19
C ALA A 532 -27.96 6.33 -2.30
N THR A 533 -26.66 6.06 -2.08
CA THR A 533 -26.11 4.69 -2.18
C THR A 533 -26.79 3.73 -1.20
N ALA A 534 -27.07 4.19 0.03
CA ALA A 534 -27.79 3.39 1.02
C ALA A 534 -29.25 3.18 0.59
N ALA A 535 -29.89 4.20 0.04
CA ALA A 535 -31.27 4.11 -0.44
C ALA A 535 -31.41 3.08 -1.58
N PHE A 536 -30.52 3.11 -2.58
CA PHE A 536 -30.48 2.09 -3.63
C PHE A 536 -30.30 0.67 -3.07
N ALA A 537 -29.37 0.49 -2.12
CA ALA A 537 -29.13 -0.81 -1.50
C ALA A 537 -30.36 -1.33 -0.72
N GLU A 538 -31.08 -0.44 -0.03
CA GLU A 538 -32.31 -0.79 0.68
C GLU A 538 -33.46 -1.11 -0.29
N VAL A 539 -33.60 -0.37 -1.39
CA VAL A 539 -34.57 -0.69 -2.45
C VAL A 539 -34.24 -2.03 -3.10
N ALA A 540 -32.96 -2.30 -3.39
CA ALA A 540 -32.51 -3.58 -3.91
C ALA A 540 -32.88 -4.75 -2.98
N ALA A 541 -32.75 -4.57 -1.66
CA ALA A 541 -33.14 -5.56 -0.66
C ALA A 541 -34.67 -5.82 -0.59
N MET A 542 -35.50 -4.95 -1.17
CA MET A 542 -36.93 -5.21 -1.37
C MET A 542 -37.21 -6.18 -2.52
N GLY A 543 -36.28 -6.31 -3.47
CA GLY A 543 -36.41 -7.17 -4.64
C GLY A 543 -37.63 -6.80 -5.50
N PRO A 544 -38.35 -7.80 -6.06
CA PRO A 544 -39.51 -7.56 -6.93
C PRO A 544 -40.65 -6.76 -6.30
N ALA A 545 -40.74 -6.68 -4.96
CA ALA A 545 -41.75 -5.88 -4.28
C ALA A 545 -41.59 -4.38 -4.53
N ALA A 546 -40.38 -3.92 -4.90
CA ALA A 546 -40.10 -2.55 -5.28
C ALA A 546 -40.08 -2.30 -6.80
N ALA A 547 -40.57 -3.24 -7.62
CA ALA A 547 -40.54 -3.12 -9.09
C ALA A 547 -41.18 -1.82 -9.62
N ALA A 548 -42.15 -1.25 -8.89
CA ALA A 548 -42.76 0.04 -9.22
C ALA A 548 -41.76 1.23 -9.23
N ALA A 549 -40.62 1.12 -8.53
CA ALA A 549 -39.56 2.12 -8.53
C ALA A 549 -38.58 1.99 -9.69
N ALA A 550 -38.63 0.92 -10.48
CA ALA A 550 -37.68 0.67 -11.57
C ALA A 550 -37.59 1.82 -12.61
N PRO A 551 -38.70 2.45 -13.05
CA PRO A 551 -38.62 3.59 -13.97
C PRO A 551 -37.87 4.79 -13.40
N LEU A 552 -38.02 5.05 -12.10
CA LEU A 552 -37.31 6.13 -11.41
C LEU A 552 -35.82 5.79 -11.26
N ILE A 553 -35.49 4.58 -10.80
CA ILE A 553 -34.09 4.16 -10.63
C ILE A 553 -33.35 4.14 -11.98
N ALA A 554 -34.05 3.82 -13.07
CA ALA A 554 -33.48 3.86 -14.41
C ALA A 554 -32.95 5.25 -14.82
N THR A 555 -33.44 6.35 -14.25
CA THR A 555 -32.91 7.70 -14.54
C THR A 555 -31.52 7.95 -13.97
N TYR A 556 -31.04 7.09 -13.06
CA TYR A 556 -29.74 7.20 -12.41
C TYR A 556 -28.63 6.38 -13.06
N VAL A 557 -28.98 5.53 -14.04
CA VAL A 557 -28.04 4.63 -14.71
C VAL A 557 -26.98 5.38 -15.51
N ASP A 558 -27.37 6.50 -16.13
CA ASP A 558 -26.52 7.30 -17.03
C ASP A 558 -26.10 8.64 -16.40
N VAL A 559 -26.26 8.81 -15.09
CA VAL A 559 -25.87 10.05 -14.40
C VAL A 559 -24.33 10.16 -14.42
N PRO A 560 -23.78 11.34 -14.77
CA PRO A 560 -22.33 11.56 -14.70
C PRO A 560 -21.81 11.38 -13.28
N ASP A 561 -20.97 10.36 -13.07
CA ASP A 561 -20.29 10.07 -11.81
C ASP A 561 -18.88 9.55 -12.14
N GLN A 562 -17.86 10.34 -11.81
CA GLN A 562 -16.46 10.02 -12.07
C GLN A 562 -16.03 8.68 -11.43
N HIS A 563 -16.69 8.27 -10.34
CA HIS A 563 -16.33 7.09 -9.57
C HIS A 563 -17.33 5.94 -9.67
N TRP A 564 -18.36 6.06 -10.53
CA TRP A 564 -19.35 5.01 -10.79
C TRP A 564 -20.21 4.58 -9.59
N TRP A 565 -20.16 5.29 -8.45
CA TRP A 565 -20.89 4.89 -7.24
C TRP A 565 -22.41 4.89 -7.46
N THR A 566 -22.93 5.96 -8.04
CA THR A 566 -24.37 6.15 -8.26
C THR A 566 -24.90 5.24 -9.37
N PRO A 567 -24.27 5.20 -10.57
CA PRO A 567 -24.69 4.28 -11.62
C PRO A 567 -24.70 2.82 -11.19
N VAL A 568 -23.66 2.35 -10.50
CA VAL A 568 -23.61 0.94 -10.07
C VAL A 568 -24.65 0.66 -9.00
N ALA A 569 -24.84 1.54 -8.02
CA ALA A 569 -25.88 1.35 -7.01
C ALA A 569 -27.28 1.26 -7.64
N ALA A 570 -27.59 2.13 -8.61
CA ALA A 570 -28.84 2.11 -9.36
C ALA A 570 -29.02 0.83 -10.19
N VAL A 571 -27.98 0.41 -10.92
CA VAL A 571 -28.02 -0.77 -11.79
C VAL A 571 -28.12 -2.07 -10.99
N LEU A 572 -27.45 -2.17 -9.85
CA LEU A 572 -27.61 -3.29 -8.92
C LEU A 572 -29.03 -3.34 -8.34
N ALA A 573 -29.62 -2.18 -8.00
CA ALA A 573 -31.01 -2.13 -7.58
C ALA A 573 -31.95 -2.60 -8.71
N LEU A 574 -31.76 -2.12 -9.95
CA LEU A 574 -32.55 -2.58 -11.10
C LEU A 574 -32.45 -4.09 -11.30
N TRP A 575 -31.24 -4.66 -11.20
CA TRP A 575 -31.03 -6.10 -11.29
C TRP A 575 -31.90 -6.87 -10.28
N HIS A 576 -31.91 -6.45 -9.02
CA HIS A 576 -32.72 -7.10 -7.98
C HIS A 576 -34.24 -6.87 -8.15
N LEU A 577 -34.66 -5.79 -8.81
CA LEU A 577 -36.05 -5.45 -9.04
C LEU A 577 -36.63 -6.19 -10.27
N THR A 578 -35.86 -6.34 -11.35
CA THR A 578 -36.36 -6.80 -12.66
C THR A 578 -35.80 -8.13 -13.13
N GLY A 579 -34.58 -8.50 -12.72
CA GLY A 579 -33.87 -9.68 -13.25
C GLY A 579 -33.42 -9.55 -14.71
N GLU A 580 -33.38 -8.34 -15.28
CA GLU A 580 -33.01 -8.11 -16.69
C GLU A 580 -31.48 -7.97 -16.88
N ALA A 581 -30.76 -9.10 -16.92
CA ALA A 581 -29.30 -9.12 -17.00
C ALA A 581 -28.74 -8.30 -18.18
N GLY A 582 -29.36 -8.40 -19.37
CA GLY A 582 -28.91 -7.72 -20.58
C GLY A 582 -28.92 -6.19 -20.49
N ARG A 583 -29.77 -5.62 -19.62
CA ARG A 583 -29.87 -4.18 -19.40
C ARG A 583 -28.81 -3.66 -18.44
N VAL A 584 -28.41 -4.48 -17.46
CA VAL A 584 -27.51 -4.08 -16.37
C VAL A 584 -26.04 -4.40 -16.66
N ALA A 585 -25.75 -5.51 -17.37
CA ALA A 585 -24.40 -5.99 -17.60
C ALA A 585 -23.44 -4.99 -18.30
N PRO A 586 -23.87 -4.19 -19.30
CA PRO A 586 -22.97 -3.23 -19.94
C PRO A 586 -22.43 -2.16 -18.98
N VAL A 587 -23.27 -1.66 -18.08
CA VAL A 587 -22.89 -0.62 -17.11
C VAL A 587 -21.97 -1.19 -16.04
N LEU A 588 -22.29 -2.40 -15.53
CA LEU A 588 -21.42 -3.09 -14.58
C LEU A 588 -20.05 -3.43 -15.21
N THR A 589 -20.02 -3.78 -16.50
CA THR A 589 -18.78 -4.00 -17.25
C THR A 589 -17.92 -2.72 -17.33
N ALA A 590 -18.53 -1.57 -17.68
CA ALA A 590 -17.81 -0.30 -17.71
C ALA A 590 -17.27 0.08 -16.32
N ALA A 591 -18.12 -0.05 -15.29
CA ALA A 591 -17.74 0.27 -13.91
C ALA A 591 -16.67 -0.66 -13.34
N TRP A 592 -16.62 -1.94 -13.75
CA TRP A 592 -15.59 -2.90 -13.35
C TRP A 592 -14.17 -2.41 -13.67
N HIS A 593 -14.03 -1.72 -14.82
CA HIS A 593 -12.79 -1.11 -15.26
C HIS A 593 -12.59 0.29 -14.68
N GLY A 594 -13.67 1.08 -14.53
CA GLY A 594 -13.62 2.45 -14.02
C GLY A 594 -13.35 2.59 -12.51
N ASN A 595 -13.80 1.63 -11.70
CA ASN A 595 -13.58 1.66 -10.25
C ASN A 595 -13.45 0.25 -9.65
N ARG A 596 -12.19 -0.13 -9.36
CA ARG A 596 -11.85 -1.42 -8.75
C ARG A 596 -12.54 -1.71 -7.41
N ARG A 597 -12.95 -0.68 -6.64
CA ARG A 597 -13.63 -0.87 -5.35
C ARG A 597 -15.04 -1.46 -5.52
N LEU A 598 -15.62 -1.39 -6.71
CA LEU A 598 -16.95 -1.91 -7.01
C LEU A 598 -16.94 -3.41 -7.36
N ARG A 599 -15.77 -4.01 -7.64
CA ARG A 599 -15.67 -5.39 -8.13
C ARG A 599 -16.29 -6.41 -7.19
N VAL A 600 -16.09 -6.27 -5.87
CA VAL A 600 -16.69 -7.16 -4.87
C VAL A 600 -18.22 -7.10 -4.93
N ALA A 601 -18.80 -5.90 -4.91
CA ALA A 601 -20.25 -5.73 -4.97
C ALA A 601 -20.85 -6.26 -6.30
N ILE A 602 -20.14 -6.06 -7.42
CA ILE A 602 -20.56 -6.58 -8.73
C ILE A 602 -20.51 -8.11 -8.75
N ALA A 603 -19.43 -8.72 -8.25
CA ALA A 603 -19.27 -10.17 -8.19
C ALA A 603 -20.29 -10.81 -7.23
N GLU A 604 -20.66 -10.15 -6.13
CA GLU A 604 -21.72 -10.61 -5.23
C GLU A 604 -23.11 -10.67 -5.87
N ALA A 605 -23.42 -9.69 -6.72
CA ALA A 605 -24.69 -9.64 -7.42
C ALA A 605 -24.75 -10.59 -8.63
N ALA A 606 -23.59 -10.98 -9.18
CA ALA A 606 -23.44 -11.81 -10.35
C ALA A 606 -23.91 -13.26 -10.07
N THR A 607 -25.21 -13.49 -10.23
CA THR A 607 -25.86 -14.78 -10.04
C THR A 607 -26.76 -15.08 -11.23
N GLY A 608 -26.93 -16.37 -11.55
CA GLY A 608 -27.81 -16.81 -12.65
C GLY A 608 -27.47 -16.11 -13.99
N PRO A 609 -28.47 -15.55 -14.71
CA PRO A 609 -28.23 -14.89 -16.01
C PRO A 609 -27.24 -13.72 -15.97
N LEU A 610 -27.08 -13.05 -14.83
CA LEU A 610 -26.11 -11.96 -14.71
C LEU A 610 -24.67 -12.50 -14.62
N ALA A 611 -24.47 -13.63 -13.93
CA ALA A 611 -23.17 -14.31 -13.92
C ALA A 611 -22.77 -14.75 -15.34
N ASP A 612 -23.71 -15.28 -16.12
CA ASP A 612 -23.47 -15.67 -17.51
C ASP A 612 -23.04 -14.46 -18.36
N ALA A 613 -23.73 -13.31 -18.21
CA ALA A 613 -23.42 -12.08 -18.92
C ALA A 613 -22.06 -11.47 -18.53
N LEU A 614 -21.67 -11.57 -17.25
CA LEU A 614 -20.39 -11.07 -16.72
C LEU A 614 -19.27 -12.12 -16.78
N GLY A 615 -19.54 -13.34 -17.24
CA GLY A 615 -18.64 -14.49 -17.17
C GLY A 615 -17.22 -14.24 -17.70
N PRO A 616 -17.01 -13.52 -18.83
CA PRO A 616 -15.66 -13.17 -19.28
C PRO A 616 -14.87 -12.35 -18.26
N LEU A 617 -15.49 -11.38 -17.58
CA LEU A 617 -14.86 -10.55 -16.56
C LEU A 617 -14.49 -11.36 -15.32
N LEU A 618 -15.43 -12.18 -14.83
CA LEU A 618 -15.20 -13.02 -13.65
C LEU A 618 -14.07 -14.04 -13.89
N ARG A 619 -14.00 -14.64 -15.08
CA ARG A 619 -12.90 -15.54 -15.46
C ARG A 619 -11.57 -14.80 -15.58
N ALA A 620 -11.55 -13.62 -16.20
CA ALA A 620 -10.35 -12.81 -16.31
C ALA A 620 -9.83 -12.43 -14.92
N GLU A 621 -10.71 -11.97 -14.02
CA GLU A 621 -10.38 -11.68 -12.64
C GLU A 621 -9.86 -12.92 -11.91
N ALA A 622 -10.51 -14.08 -12.03
CA ALA A 622 -10.07 -15.31 -11.39
C ALA A 622 -8.69 -15.80 -11.86
N SER A 623 -8.28 -15.43 -13.08
CA SER A 623 -6.95 -15.70 -13.65
C SER A 623 -5.89 -14.64 -13.35
N ALA A 624 -6.29 -13.45 -12.85
CA ALA A 624 -5.35 -12.37 -12.58
C ALA A 624 -4.41 -12.75 -11.44
N VAL A 625 -3.10 -12.55 -11.64
CA VAL A 625 -2.07 -12.83 -10.62
C VAL A 625 -1.87 -11.67 -9.65
N ARG A 626 -2.24 -10.45 -10.03
CA ARG A 626 -2.18 -9.27 -9.16
C ARG A 626 -3.50 -9.15 -8.39
N ARG A 627 -3.43 -8.82 -7.10
CA ARG A 627 -4.64 -8.53 -6.31
C ARG A 627 -5.29 -7.25 -6.79
N PHE A 628 -6.62 -7.22 -6.87
CA PHE A 628 -7.35 -6.11 -7.52
C PHE A 628 -7.15 -4.76 -6.82
N ASN A 629 -7.00 -4.79 -5.49
CA ASN A 629 -6.86 -3.64 -4.60
C ASN A 629 -5.41 -3.31 -4.25
N ALA A 630 -4.43 -4.07 -4.74
CA ALA A 630 -3.01 -3.77 -4.52
C ALA A 630 -2.53 -2.66 -5.46
N SER A 631 -2.14 -1.51 -4.93
CA SER A 631 -1.47 -0.44 -5.70
C SER A 631 -0.26 0.13 -4.97
N PRO A 632 0.75 0.65 -5.71
CA PRO A 632 1.84 1.41 -5.12
C PRO A 632 1.29 2.55 -4.25
N GLY A 633 1.77 2.69 -3.01
CA GLY A 633 1.41 3.81 -2.13
C GLY A 633 0.03 3.76 -1.44
N SER A 634 -0.76 2.70 -1.63
CA SER A 634 -2.03 2.50 -0.92
C SER A 634 -1.96 1.24 -0.08
N TRP A 635 -2.41 1.34 1.17
CA TRP A 635 -2.43 0.22 2.11
C TRP A 635 -3.79 0.11 2.79
N SER A 636 -4.26 -1.12 2.97
CA SER A 636 -5.45 -1.46 3.76
C SER A 636 -5.19 -2.74 4.56
N SER A 637 -5.58 -2.76 5.83
CA SER A 637 -5.47 -3.95 6.67
C SER A 637 -6.29 -5.14 6.17
N ASN A 638 -7.30 -4.89 5.33
CA ASN A 638 -8.20 -5.90 4.78
C ASN A 638 -7.89 -6.26 3.33
N GLN A 639 -6.80 -5.74 2.76
CA GLN A 639 -6.48 -5.87 1.34
C GLN A 639 -6.52 -7.32 0.86
N VAL A 640 -5.84 -8.22 1.57
CA VAL A 640 -5.79 -9.65 1.22
C VAL A 640 -7.14 -10.31 1.41
N ALA A 641 -7.82 -10.05 2.53
CA ALA A 641 -9.12 -10.67 2.82
C ALA A 641 -10.21 -10.28 1.82
N GLU A 642 -10.25 -9.02 1.39
CA GLU A 642 -11.18 -8.54 0.36
C GLU A 642 -10.88 -9.16 -1.01
N ASP A 643 -9.61 -9.32 -1.37
CA ASP A 643 -9.21 -9.96 -2.63
C ASP A 643 -9.52 -11.46 -2.64
N GLU A 644 -9.26 -12.19 -1.54
CA GLU A 644 -9.67 -13.59 -1.42
C GLU A 644 -11.20 -13.76 -1.49
N ARG A 645 -11.96 -12.82 -0.93
CA ARG A 645 -13.43 -12.78 -1.07
C ARG A 645 -13.85 -12.60 -2.51
N LEU A 646 -13.27 -11.62 -3.23
CA LEU A 646 -13.55 -11.41 -4.66
C LEU A 646 -13.23 -12.67 -5.46
N LEU A 647 -12.08 -13.27 -5.21
CA LEU A 647 -11.62 -14.47 -5.91
C LEU A 647 -12.56 -15.67 -5.68
N ALA A 648 -13.06 -15.84 -4.44
CA ALA A 648 -14.06 -16.85 -4.14
C ALA A 648 -15.37 -16.61 -4.89
N LEU A 649 -15.85 -15.36 -4.95
CA LEU A 649 -17.07 -14.99 -5.69
C LEU A 649 -16.93 -15.19 -7.20
N CYS A 650 -15.78 -14.87 -7.78
CA CYS A 650 -15.55 -15.07 -9.23
C CYS A 650 -15.40 -16.55 -9.63
N ARG A 651 -15.10 -17.44 -8.67
CA ARG A 651 -14.93 -18.89 -8.89
C ARG A 651 -16.21 -19.69 -8.64
N ALA A 652 -17.09 -19.18 -7.78
CA ALA A 652 -18.42 -19.74 -7.51
C ALA A 652 -19.33 -19.55 -8.74
#